data_AF-A0A261FVJ5-F1
#
_entry.id   AF-A0A261FVJ5-F1
#
_cell.length_a   1.000
_cell.length_b   1.000
_cell.length_c   1.000
_cell.angle_alpha   90.00
_cell.angle_beta   90.00
_cell.angle_gamma   90.00
#
_symmetry.space_group_name_H-M   'P 1'
#
loop_
_entity.id
_entity.type
_entity.pdbx_description
1 polymer ?
#
loop_
_entity_poly.entity_id
_entity_poly.type
_entity_poly.pdbx_seq_one_letter_code
_entity_poly.pdbx_strand_id
1 'polypeptide(L)'
;MTVYHVFAAASSPSDGTASRPFCTINEAAAIARAGDEIVVHDGTYRESVTPQYGGESEDNRIVYRAADGEHPVVKGSERVDSWEQVETSADGTVWKVVLPNATFGSFNPYARTVFGDWVIDASSHARAIRDGLDELAPEVSGYPEHPACHLGCVYLDGRALYEAFSREEVAHPRPRTVGFDSGAWRNGPVADFAAGNESATTAVWYAEVNGDEHNGTTTIWANFHDANPNESLTEINVREHCFAPSHPQVNYITVRGFEFAQAATAWAPPTADQTGMIDTRWSRGWIIENNHIHDARCSAVALGKEVSTGDNDCTRTRRKSGYQYQMEAVFKALRFGWQRGVVGGHVVRNNRIHDCGQTGIVGHMGCAFSRIEHNEIYNVATRREFWGHEIGGIKFHAAVDTVIANNNIHDCTLGMWLDWQTQGTHIDRNTFWRNTRDIMIEVSHGPYTVSNNVLASPINLDIISDGGAYVNNLIAGTIRLGRVLDRSTPYHFAHTTAPAGSAFVYGGDDRFVNNVFVKVAGTADDEDEQTGWLAEGHGLRAYNLQAAHAIRLGAGDEGERPATLDEYKQLAEVCVGVGDEEVFRNVPQPVLSRDNTYVGGARGLLGETGAVTVDGAFTVELTQDDADRSVMLTISSEVDCDDFGTGAIVRTADLGEPRIVEERFEHADGAPFVFDMDIAGDARASQSARGPLATLRLGKTVTIWR
;
A
#
# COMPACT_ATOMS: atom_id res chain seq x y z
N MET A 1 -33.25 1.78 16.51
CA MET A 1 -32.35 0.64 16.69
C MET A 1 -33.14 -0.64 16.57
N THR A 2 -33.01 -1.28 15.42
CA THR A 2 -33.48 -2.63 15.13
C THR A 2 -32.25 -3.52 14.95
N VAL A 3 -32.33 -4.76 15.43
CA VAL A 3 -31.29 -5.77 15.19
C VAL A 3 -31.85 -6.78 14.19
N TYR A 4 -31.21 -6.85 13.03
CA TYR A 4 -31.50 -7.84 11.99
C TYR A 4 -30.51 -8.99 12.09
N HIS A 5 -30.98 -10.21 11.89
CA HIS A 5 -30.17 -11.42 11.83
C HIS A 5 -30.16 -11.97 10.41
N VAL A 6 -28.99 -12.42 9.96
CA VAL A 6 -28.78 -13.04 8.66
C VAL A 6 -28.16 -14.41 8.87
N PHE A 7 -28.72 -15.44 8.26
CA PHE A 7 -28.21 -16.81 8.31
C PHE A 7 -28.38 -17.46 6.93
N ALA A 8 -27.28 -17.88 6.31
CA ALA A 8 -27.27 -18.40 4.94
C ALA A 8 -28.24 -19.58 4.71
N ALA A 9 -28.49 -20.42 5.73
CA ALA A 9 -29.41 -21.56 5.65
C ALA A 9 -30.84 -21.25 6.14
N ALA A 10 -31.18 -19.97 6.34
CA ALA A 10 -32.54 -19.55 6.71
C ALA A 10 -33.55 -19.90 5.61
N SER A 11 -34.82 -20.10 6.00
CA SER A 11 -35.92 -20.42 5.10
C SER A 11 -36.91 -19.27 5.00
N SER A 12 -37.51 -19.08 3.82
CA SER A 12 -38.61 -18.13 3.63
C SER A 12 -39.91 -18.57 4.34
N PRO A 13 -40.73 -17.62 4.83
CA PRO A 13 -40.51 -16.17 4.83
C PRO A 13 -39.59 -15.72 5.98
N SER A 14 -38.58 -14.92 5.67
CA SER A 14 -37.72 -14.21 6.62
C SER A 14 -38.32 -12.84 6.97
N ASP A 15 -38.11 -12.36 8.20
CA ASP A 15 -38.41 -10.97 8.58
C ASP A 15 -37.21 -10.29 9.27
N GLY A 16 -36.05 -10.95 9.27
CA GLY A 16 -34.82 -10.46 9.85
C GLY A 16 -34.76 -10.57 11.37
N THR A 17 -35.78 -11.10 12.04
CA THR A 17 -35.69 -11.38 13.49
C THR A 17 -34.77 -12.57 13.74
N ALA A 18 -34.23 -12.70 14.96
CA ALA A 18 -33.43 -13.87 15.34
C ALA A 18 -34.15 -15.21 15.11
N SER A 19 -35.48 -15.24 15.25
CA SER A 19 -36.29 -16.45 14.99
C SER A 19 -36.56 -16.74 13.52
N ARG A 20 -36.47 -15.71 12.66
CA ARG A 20 -36.76 -15.77 11.22
C ARG A 20 -35.75 -14.88 10.46
N PRO A 21 -34.45 -15.21 10.54
CA PRO A 21 -33.38 -14.39 9.96
C PRO A 21 -33.51 -14.27 8.45
N PHE A 22 -32.94 -13.22 7.88
CA PHE A 22 -32.74 -13.10 6.44
C PHE A 22 -31.78 -14.17 5.92
N CYS A 23 -31.90 -14.50 4.64
CA CYS A 23 -31.05 -15.47 3.96
C CYS A 23 -29.77 -14.81 3.40
N THR A 24 -29.85 -13.54 3.01
CA THR A 24 -28.71 -12.78 2.47
C THR A 24 -28.43 -11.52 3.27
N ILE A 25 -27.20 -11.05 3.21
CA ILE A 25 -26.81 -9.79 3.85
C ILE A 25 -27.48 -8.62 3.11
N ASN A 26 -27.67 -8.73 1.78
CA ASN A 26 -28.37 -7.72 0.98
C ASN A 26 -29.85 -7.52 1.37
N GLU A 27 -30.57 -8.55 1.83
CA GLU A 27 -31.94 -8.36 2.33
C GLU A 27 -31.97 -7.38 3.51
N ALA A 28 -31.02 -7.51 4.45
CA ALA A 28 -30.86 -6.57 5.55
C ALA A 28 -30.35 -5.20 5.06
N ALA A 29 -29.33 -5.19 4.19
CA ALA A 29 -28.69 -3.97 3.68
C ALA A 29 -29.64 -3.09 2.85
N ALA A 30 -30.68 -3.67 2.26
CA ALA A 30 -31.71 -2.97 1.52
C ALA A 30 -32.65 -2.14 2.40
N ILE A 31 -32.80 -2.49 3.68
CA ILE A 31 -33.79 -1.88 4.57
C ILE A 31 -33.20 -1.21 5.82
N ALA A 32 -31.99 -1.58 6.23
CA ALA A 32 -31.35 -1.07 7.43
C ALA A 32 -31.22 0.47 7.39
N ARG A 33 -31.48 1.12 8.53
CA ARG A 33 -31.40 2.57 8.71
C ARG A 33 -30.40 2.93 9.80
N ALA A 34 -30.04 4.20 9.87
CA ALA A 34 -29.15 4.71 10.90
C ALA A 34 -29.57 4.24 12.31
N GLY A 35 -28.61 3.67 13.04
CA GLY A 35 -28.80 3.08 14.37
C GLY A 35 -29.23 1.62 14.37
N ASP A 36 -29.39 0.98 13.20
CA ASP A 36 -29.66 -0.45 13.09
C ASP A 36 -28.35 -1.27 13.08
N GLU A 37 -28.51 -2.54 13.45
CA GLU A 37 -27.44 -3.52 13.52
C GLU A 37 -27.82 -4.76 12.71
N ILE A 38 -26.88 -5.30 11.94
CA ILE A 38 -27.01 -6.51 11.15
C ILE A 38 -26.00 -7.52 11.70
N VAL A 39 -26.53 -8.56 12.34
CA VAL A 39 -25.78 -9.68 12.91
C VAL A 39 -25.78 -10.82 11.90
N VAL A 40 -24.62 -11.16 11.37
CA VAL A 40 -24.45 -12.20 10.35
C VAL A 40 -23.88 -13.46 11.00
N HIS A 41 -24.61 -14.55 10.88
CA HIS A 41 -24.24 -15.86 11.41
C HIS A 41 -23.35 -16.63 10.43
N ASP A 42 -22.69 -17.69 10.94
CA ASP A 42 -21.83 -18.61 10.23
C ASP A 42 -22.42 -19.03 8.87
N GLY A 43 -21.57 -18.94 7.85
CA GLY A 43 -21.93 -19.29 6.49
C GLY A 43 -21.04 -18.61 5.46
N THR A 44 -21.12 -19.11 4.23
CA THR A 44 -20.49 -18.48 3.07
C THR A 44 -21.56 -17.73 2.27
N TYR A 45 -21.42 -16.41 2.20
CA TYR A 45 -22.30 -15.48 1.51
C TYR A 45 -21.65 -15.07 0.18
N ARG A 46 -22.13 -15.64 -0.93
CA ARG A 46 -21.62 -15.37 -2.28
C ARG A 46 -22.41 -14.24 -2.93
N GLU A 47 -22.19 -13.03 -2.44
CA GLU A 47 -22.92 -11.85 -2.87
C GLU A 47 -22.02 -10.60 -2.89
N SER A 48 -22.51 -9.53 -3.53
CA SER A 48 -21.93 -8.19 -3.42
C SER A 48 -22.87 -7.37 -2.53
N VAL A 49 -22.52 -7.22 -1.26
CA VAL A 49 -23.34 -6.51 -0.27
C VAL A 49 -23.38 -5.02 -0.63
N THR A 50 -24.59 -4.49 -0.82
CA THR A 50 -24.81 -3.13 -1.33
C THR A 50 -25.68 -2.32 -0.35
N PRO A 51 -25.10 -1.73 0.71
CA PRO A 51 -25.83 -0.87 1.63
C PRO A 51 -26.54 0.27 0.88
N GLN A 52 -27.85 0.38 1.08
CA GLN A 52 -28.67 1.42 0.43
C GLN A 52 -28.70 2.73 1.22
N TYR A 53 -28.47 2.65 2.53
CA TYR A 53 -28.50 3.78 3.44
C TYR A 53 -27.25 3.81 4.29
N GLY A 54 -26.88 5.01 4.74
CA GLY A 54 -25.79 5.23 5.69
C GLY A 54 -26.31 5.56 7.09
N GLY A 55 -25.40 5.54 8.06
CA GLY A 55 -25.61 6.19 9.34
C GLY A 55 -25.64 7.71 9.23
N GLU A 56 -26.05 8.38 10.30
CA GLU A 56 -26.19 9.84 10.36
C GLU A 56 -25.05 10.53 11.11
N SER A 57 -24.42 9.82 12.05
CA SER A 57 -23.33 10.31 12.91
C SER A 57 -22.46 9.16 13.42
N GLU A 58 -21.40 9.50 14.17
CA GLU A 58 -20.56 8.50 14.83
C GLU A 58 -21.31 7.62 15.85
N ASP A 59 -22.31 8.18 16.53
CA ASP A 59 -23.17 7.46 17.49
C ASP A 59 -24.37 6.76 16.83
N ASN A 60 -24.70 7.11 15.58
CA ASN A 60 -25.87 6.59 14.86
C ASN A 60 -25.47 5.92 13.54
N ARG A 61 -24.60 4.91 13.66
CA ARG A 61 -24.05 4.10 12.56
C ARG A 61 -25.03 3.04 12.08
N ILE A 62 -24.78 2.47 10.90
CA ILE A 62 -25.29 1.15 10.56
C ILE A 62 -24.16 0.15 10.77
N VAL A 63 -24.38 -0.84 11.63
CA VAL A 63 -23.34 -1.80 12.01
C VAL A 63 -23.62 -3.14 11.37
N TYR A 64 -22.74 -3.58 10.48
CA TYR A 64 -22.67 -4.96 10.00
C TYR A 64 -21.60 -5.67 10.80
N ARG A 65 -21.96 -6.77 11.46
CA ARG A 65 -20.98 -7.57 12.19
C ARG A 65 -21.24 -9.06 12.11
N ALA A 66 -20.18 -9.83 12.27
CA ALA A 66 -20.30 -11.24 12.62
C ALA A 66 -21.00 -11.41 13.98
N ALA A 67 -21.75 -12.51 14.10
CA ALA A 67 -22.22 -13.02 15.37
C ALA A 67 -21.04 -13.44 16.26
N ASP A 68 -21.23 -13.40 17.59
CA ASP A 68 -20.14 -13.59 18.54
C ASP A 68 -19.60 -15.03 18.46
N GLY A 69 -18.30 -15.18 18.16
CA GLY A 69 -17.65 -16.48 18.02
C GLY A 69 -17.94 -17.21 16.70
N GLU A 70 -18.63 -16.55 15.77
CA GLU A 70 -18.93 -17.04 14.43
C GLU A 70 -18.01 -16.35 13.40
N HIS A 71 -17.76 -17.00 12.27
CA HIS A 71 -16.85 -16.61 11.19
C HIS A 71 -17.58 -16.59 9.82
N PRO A 72 -18.47 -15.61 9.59
CA PRO A 72 -19.12 -15.46 8.29
C PRO A 72 -18.13 -15.01 7.22
N VAL A 73 -18.19 -15.68 6.07
CA VAL A 73 -17.33 -15.42 4.91
C VAL A 73 -18.15 -14.80 3.79
N VAL A 74 -17.74 -13.64 3.27
CA VAL A 74 -18.34 -13.01 2.09
C VAL A 74 -17.37 -13.15 0.91
N LYS A 75 -17.82 -13.78 -0.18
CA LYS A 75 -16.97 -14.06 -1.34
C LYS A 75 -17.46 -13.41 -2.62
N GLY A 76 -16.52 -12.88 -3.41
CA GLY A 76 -16.75 -12.43 -4.79
C GLY A 76 -16.75 -13.56 -5.83
N SER A 77 -16.55 -14.81 -5.40
CA SER A 77 -16.40 -15.99 -6.25
C SER A 77 -17.58 -16.96 -6.22
N GLU A 78 -17.66 -17.84 -7.20
CA GLU A 78 -18.57 -18.99 -7.22
C GLU A 78 -17.81 -20.32 -7.21
N ARG A 79 -18.38 -21.33 -6.55
CA ARG A 79 -17.89 -22.71 -6.66
C ARG A 79 -18.26 -23.26 -8.04
N VAL A 80 -17.32 -24.00 -8.66
CA VAL A 80 -17.55 -24.70 -9.92
C VAL A 80 -17.14 -26.15 -9.77
N ASP A 81 -18.07 -27.08 -9.99
CA ASP A 81 -17.89 -28.54 -9.88
C ASP A 81 -18.34 -29.28 -11.17
N SER A 82 -18.43 -28.55 -12.27
CA SER A 82 -18.82 -29.04 -13.60
C SER A 82 -17.66 -29.00 -14.60
N TRP A 83 -16.43 -29.24 -14.12
CA TRP A 83 -15.25 -29.28 -14.96
C TRP A 83 -15.19 -30.57 -15.78
N GLU A 84 -14.88 -30.44 -17.06
CA GLU A 84 -14.63 -31.54 -17.98
C GLU A 84 -13.12 -31.73 -18.13
N GLN A 85 -12.62 -32.94 -17.86
CA GLN A 85 -11.22 -33.27 -18.11
C GLN A 85 -10.96 -33.24 -19.62
N VAL A 86 -9.95 -32.49 -20.04
CA VAL A 86 -9.58 -32.31 -21.46
C VAL A 86 -8.39 -33.19 -21.81
N GLU A 87 -7.34 -33.14 -21.01
CA GLU A 87 -6.06 -33.81 -21.28
C GLU A 87 -5.31 -34.09 -19.97
N THR A 88 -4.54 -35.18 -19.95
CA THR A 88 -3.56 -35.47 -18.89
C THR A 88 -2.21 -35.74 -19.54
N SER A 89 -1.18 -35.04 -19.09
CA SER A 89 0.20 -35.17 -19.55
C SER A 89 1.14 -35.36 -18.35
N ALA A 90 2.46 -35.35 -18.61
CA ALA A 90 3.46 -35.32 -17.53
C ALA A 90 3.47 -34.00 -16.75
N ASP A 91 2.89 -32.94 -17.33
CA ASP A 91 2.84 -31.58 -16.75
C ASP A 91 1.52 -31.32 -16.00
N GLY A 92 0.71 -32.36 -15.78
CA GLY A 92 -0.54 -32.28 -15.02
C GLY A 92 -1.80 -32.61 -15.82
N THR A 93 -2.96 -32.39 -15.20
CA THR A 93 -4.27 -32.61 -15.81
C THR A 93 -4.96 -31.27 -16.10
N VAL A 94 -5.27 -31.05 -17.37
CA VAL A 94 -6.04 -29.91 -17.86
C VAL A 94 -7.52 -30.20 -17.81
N TRP A 95 -8.26 -29.29 -17.22
CA TRP A 95 -9.71 -29.30 -17.14
C TRP A 95 -10.28 -28.05 -17.81
N LYS A 96 -11.53 -28.14 -18.25
CA LYS A 96 -12.27 -27.03 -18.86
C LYS A 96 -13.67 -26.92 -18.27
N VAL A 97 -14.16 -25.69 -18.13
CA VAL A 97 -15.58 -25.42 -17.89
C VAL A 97 -16.09 -24.39 -18.89
N VAL A 98 -17.36 -24.52 -19.30
CA VAL A 98 -18.06 -23.54 -20.14
C VAL A 98 -19.24 -22.99 -19.36
N LEU A 99 -19.25 -21.68 -19.17
CA LEU A 99 -20.29 -20.96 -18.43
C LEU A 99 -21.03 -19.98 -19.34
N PRO A 100 -22.35 -19.83 -19.22
CA PRO A 100 -23.06 -18.77 -19.92
C PRO A 100 -22.59 -17.41 -19.38
N ASN A 101 -22.44 -16.40 -20.25
CA ASN A 101 -22.02 -15.06 -19.81
C ASN A 101 -23.03 -14.41 -18.84
N ALA A 102 -24.28 -14.87 -18.84
CA ALA A 102 -25.30 -14.49 -17.86
C ALA A 102 -24.87 -14.77 -16.40
N THR A 103 -23.95 -15.72 -16.15
CA THR A 103 -23.35 -15.95 -14.83
C THR A 103 -22.65 -14.69 -14.29
N PHE A 104 -22.09 -13.87 -15.18
CA PHE A 104 -21.33 -12.68 -14.85
C PHE A 104 -22.12 -11.37 -15.04
N GLY A 105 -23.22 -11.42 -15.80
CA GLY A 105 -23.99 -10.23 -16.17
C GLY A 105 -23.14 -9.17 -16.88
N SER A 106 -23.31 -7.91 -16.51
CA SER A 106 -22.61 -6.77 -17.13
C SER A 106 -21.13 -6.67 -16.78
N PHE A 107 -20.67 -7.47 -15.81
CA PHE A 107 -19.29 -7.49 -15.34
C PHE A 107 -18.72 -8.90 -15.49
N ASN A 108 -18.06 -9.17 -16.62
CA ASN A 108 -17.33 -10.42 -16.81
C ASN A 108 -15.82 -10.21 -16.51
N PRO A 109 -15.29 -10.76 -15.40
CA PRO A 109 -13.90 -10.56 -15.03
C PRO A 109 -12.93 -11.26 -15.99
N TYR A 110 -13.38 -12.26 -16.75
CA TYR A 110 -12.59 -12.94 -17.78
C TYR A 110 -12.55 -12.18 -19.12
N ALA A 111 -13.36 -11.13 -19.27
CA ALA A 111 -13.36 -10.26 -20.45
C ALA A 111 -12.68 -8.90 -20.20
N ARG A 112 -12.37 -8.60 -18.94
CA ARG A 112 -11.82 -7.30 -18.51
C ARG A 112 -10.37 -7.49 -18.11
N THR A 113 -9.49 -6.68 -18.68
CA THR A 113 -8.06 -6.70 -18.35
C THR A 113 -7.72 -5.73 -17.23
N VAL A 114 -6.59 -5.98 -16.56
CA VAL A 114 -5.90 -4.98 -15.76
C VAL A 114 -5.53 -3.83 -16.69
N PHE A 115 -6.28 -2.74 -16.55
CA PHE A 115 -6.26 -1.62 -17.48
C PHE A 115 -6.38 -0.31 -16.71
N GLY A 116 -5.55 0.66 -17.07
CA GLY A 116 -5.72 2.02 -16.62
C GLY A 116 -4.46 2.84 -16.75
N ASP A 117 -4.51 4.06 -16.24
CA ASP A 117 -3.36 4.94 -16.14
C ASP A 117 -2.26 4.28 -15.29
N TRP A 118 -1.01 4.47 -15.68
CA TRP A 118 0.19 3.94 -15.01
C TRP A 118 0.34 2.42 -14.88
N VAL A 119 -0.49 1.63 -15.57
CA VAL A 119 -0.12 0.24 -15.88
C VAL A 119 1.09 0.29 -16.83
N ILE A 120 2.21 -0.34 -16.43
CA ILE A 120 3.43 -0.37 -17.24
C ILE A 120 3.59 -1.75 -17.88
N ASP A 121 3.45 -2.81 -17.08
CA ASP A 121 3.48 -4.19 -17.54
C ASP A 121 2.14 -4.84 -17.20
N ALA A 122 1.23 -4.91 -18.18
CA ALA A 122 -0.06 -5.57 -18.00
C ALA A 122 0.07 -7.10 -17.80
N SER A 123 1.25 -7.66 -18.07
CA SER A 123 1.63 -9.03 -17.72
C SER A 123 3.15 -9.12 -17.51
N SER A 124 3.62 -9.27 -16.26
CA SER A 124 5.07 -9.36 -15.99
C SER A 124 5.68 -10.68 -16.43
N HIS A 125 4.93 -11.80 -16.41
CA HIS A 125 5.42 -13.09 -16.92
C HIS A 125 5.70 -13.03 -18.42
N ALA A 126 4.77 -12.48 -19.21
CA ALA A 126 5.00 -12.26 -20.63
C ALA A 126 6.22 -11.38 -20.94
N ARG A 127 6.46 -10.35 -20.11
CA ARG A 127 7.68 -9.55 -20.19
C ARG A 127 8.91 -10.40 -19.86
N ALA A 128 8.89 -11.19 -18.78
CA ALA A 128 10.00 -12.04 -18.37
C ALA A 128 10.40 -13.01 -19.47
N ILE A 129 9.43 -13.67 -20.10
CA ILE A 129 9.62 -14.53 -21.28
C ILE A 129 10.31 -13.79 -22.43
N ARG A 130 9.77 -12.63 -22.82
CA ARG A 130 10.29 -11.86 -23.96
C ARG A 130 11.74 -11.46 -23.74
N ASP A 131 12.08 -11.17 -22.49
CA ASP A 131 13.42 -10.74 -22.08
C ASP A 131 14.34 -11.94 -21.75
N GLY A 132 13.86 -13.18 -21.91
CA GLY A 132 14.63 -14.42 -21.69
C GLY A 132 14.89 -14.76 -20.22
N LEU A 133 14.05 -14.23 -19.32
CA LEU A 133 14.15 -14.42 -17.87
C LEU A 133 13.33 -15.61 -17.35
N ASP A 134 12.26 -15.96 -18.06
CA ASP A 134 11.43 -17.15 -17.83
C ASP A 134 11.34 -17.95 -19.14
N GLU A 135 11.09 -19.26 -19.04
CA GLU A 135 10.92 -20.14 -20.19
C GLU A 135 9.45 -20.19 -20.63
N LEU A 136 9.21 -20.06 -21.95
CA LEU A 136 7.95 -20.51 -22.55
C LEU A 136 7.99 -22.02 -22.76
N ALA A 137 6.82 -22.64 -22.87
CA ALA A 137 6.75 -23.94 -23.52
C ALA A 137 7.31 -23.82 -24.96
N PRO A 138 8.19 -24.75 -25.39
CA PRO A 138 8.68 -24.75 -26.76
C PRO A 138 7.49 -25.01 -27.68
N GLU A 139 7.12 -24.01 -28.50
CA GLU A 139 6.01 -24.05 -29.49
C GLU A 139 4.63 -23.48 -29.05
N VAL A 140 4.59 -22.43 -28.22
CA VAL A 140 3.31 -21.77 -27.85
C VAL A 140 2.65 -21.07 -29.04
N SER A 141 1.70 -21.76 -29.67
CA SER A 141 0.83 -21.21 -30.73
C SER A 141 -0.28 -20.33 -30.14
N GLY A 142 -0.52 -19.16 -30.75
CA GLY A 142 -1.62 -18.29 -30.37
C GLY A 142 -1.37 -17.38 -29.16
N TYR A 143 -0.11 -17.24 -28.72
CA TYR A 143 0.26 -16.25 -27.71
C TYR A 143 -0.07 -14.82 -28.21
N PRO A 144 -0.74 -13.97 -27.40
CA PRO A 144 -1.15 -12.64 -27.85
C PRO A 144 0.04 -11.71 -28.06
N GLU A 145 -0.08 -10.79 -29.02
CA GLU A 145 0.94 -9.74 -29.29
C GLU A 145 1.08 -8.76 -28.10
N HIS A 146 -0.02 -8.50 -27.41
CA HIS A 146 -0.09 -7.60 -26.25
C HIS A 146 -0.77 -8.32 -25.06
N PRO A 147 -0.06 -9.24 -24.39
CA PRO A 147 -0.59 -9.98 -23.25
C PRO A 147 -0.92 -9.03 -22.10
N ALA A 148 -2.11 -9.20 -21.52
CA ALA A 148 -2.58 -8.46 -20.37
C ALA A 148 -3.39 -9.38 -19.47
N CYS A 149 -3.07 -9.42 -18.19
CA CYS A 149 -3.82 -10.15 -17.20
C CYS A 149 -5.27 -9.66 -17.14
N HIS A 150 -6.20 -10.58 -16.91
CA HIS A 150 -7.61 -10.32 -16.71
C HIS A 150 -7.96 -10.13 -15.23
N LEU A 151 -9.16 -9.64 -14.95
CA LEU A 151 -9.67 -9.49 -13.59
C LEU A 151 -10.11 -10.83 -12.98
N GLY A 152 -10.28 -11.85 -13.83
CA GLY A 152 -10.59 -13.22 -13.45
C GLY A 152 -9.49 -13.87 -12.63
N CYS A 153 -9.86 -14.94 -11.92
CA CYS A 153 -8.94 -15.82 -11.23
C CYS A 153 -9.62 -17.18 -11.01
N VAL A 154 -8.84 -18.24 -10.91
CA VAL A 154 -9.28 -19.59 -10.54
C VAL A 154 -8.60 -19.96 -9.25
N TYR A 155 -9.32 -20.60 -8.33
CA TYR A 155 -8.82 -21.01 -7.03
C TYR A 155 -8.98 -22.52 -6.85
N LEU A 156 -7.99 -23.18 -6.26
CA LEU A 156 -8.05 -24.57 -5.80
C LEU A 156 -7.79 -24.61 -4.29
N ASP A 157 -8.77 -25.06 -3.51
CA ASP A 157 -8.72 -25.15 -2.04
C ASP A 157 -8.27 -23.82 -1.40
N GLY A 158 -8.80 -22.71 -1.93
CA GLY A 158 -8.50 -21.35 -1.50
C GLY A 158 -7.26 -20.72 -2.13
N ARG A 159 -6.40 -21.47 -2.81
CA ARG A 159 -5.19 -20.93 -3.45
C ARG A 159 -5.46 -20.45 -4.87
N ALA A 160 -5.09 -19.20 -5.16
CA ALA A 160 -5.16 -18.63 -6.50
C ALA A 160 -4.17 -19.29 -7.49
N LEU A 161 -4.64 -19.62 -8.69
CA LEU A 161 -3.84 -20.07 -9.82
C LEU A 161 -3.33 -18.88 -10.63
N TYR A 162 -2.22 -19.08 -11.35
CA TYR A 162 -1.59 -18.08 -12.21
C TYR A 162 -2.27 -17.99 -13.58
N GLU A 163 -2.42 -16.78 -14.11
CA GLU A 163 -3.03 -16.60 -15.42
C GLU A 163 -2.03 -16.85 -16.55
N ALA A 164 -2.32 -17.84 -17.40
CA ALA A 164 -1.64 -18.14 -18.66
C ALA A 164 -2.27 -17.38 -19.85
N PHE A 165 -1.57 -17.29 -20.97
CA PHE A 165 -1.99 -16.52 -22.15
C PHE A 165 -2.31 -17.37 -23.38
N SER A 166 -2.33 -18.68 -23.24
CA SER A 166 -2.76 -19.61 -24.28
C SER A 166 -3.20 -20.94 -23.69
N ARG A 167 -3.99 -21.71 -24.45
CA ARG A 167 -4.32 -23.10 -24.08
C ARG A 167 -3.09 -23.99 -24.04
N GLU A 168 -2.11 -23.72 -24.89
CA GLU A 168 -0.84 -24.46 -24.94
C GLU A 168 -0.03 -24.27 -23.65
N GLU A 169 0.05 -23.03 -23.14
CA GLU A 169 0.69 -22.75 -21.86
C GLU A 169 -0.04 -23.43 -20.68
N VAL A 170 -1.37 -23.59 -20.75
CA VAL A 170 -2.11 -24.37 -19.74
C VAL A 170 -1.77 -25.86 -19.80
N ALA A 171 -1.59 -26.42 -20.99
CA ALA A 171 -1.22 -27.83 -21.17
C ALA A 171 0.22 -28.13 -20.72
N HIS A 172 1.13 -27.17 -20.93
CA HIS A 172 2.56 -27.31 -20.69
C HIS A 172 3.13 -26.13 -19.88
N PRO A 173 2.68 -25.89 -18.64
CA PRO A 173 3.11 -24.75 -17.87
C PRO A 173 4.60 -24.86 -17.49
N ARG A 174 5.29 -23.71 -17.48
CA ARG A 174 6.67 -23.57 -16.98
C ARG A 174 6.67 -22.79 -15.67
N PRO A 175 7.59 -23.09 -14.73
CA PRO A 175 7.69 -22.33 -13.49
C PRO A 175 7.88 -20.83 -13.76
N ARG A 176 7.15 -20.00 -13.04
CA ARG A 176 7.33 -18.53 -13.04
C ARG A 176 8.27 -18.16 -11.92
N THR A 177 9.41 -17.58 -12.25
CA THR A 177 10.51 -17.46 -11.28
C THR A 177 10.77 -16.02 -10.85
N VAL A 178 10.62 -15.06 -11.77
CA VAL A 178 10.95 -13.65 -11.54
C VAL A 178 9.91 -12.72 -12.15
N GLY A 179 9.78 -11.53 -11.56
CA GLY A 179 9.09 -10.40 -12.18
C GLY A 179 9.89 -9.12 -11.99
N PHE A 180 9.84 -8.22 -12.96
CA PHE A 180 10.54 -6.95 -12.88
C PHE A 180 9.78 -5.96 -12.00
N ASP A 181 10.47 -5.36 -11.03
CA ASP A 181 9.96 -4.25 -10.25
C ASP A 181 10.61 -2.96 -10.76
N SER A 182 9.87 -2.18 -11.55
CA SER A 182 10.42 -0.92 -12.08
C SER A 182 10.65 0.14 -11.00
N GLY A 183 10.07 0.01 -9.81
CA GLY A 183 10.29 0.93 -8.69
C GLY A 183 11.63 0.67 -7.98
N ALA A 184 12.07 -0.59 -7.95
CA ALA A 184 13.42 -0.97 -7.52
C ALA A 184 14.41 -1.10 -8.69
N TRP A 185 13.93 -0.95 -9.92
CA TRP A 185 14.66 -1.14 -11.17
C TRP A 185 15.45 -2.46 -11.23
N ARG A 186 14.86 -3.54 -10.72
CA ARG A 186 15.49 -4.86 -10.64
C ARG A 186 14.46 -5.99 -10.74
N ASN A 187 14.92 -7.16 -11.17
CA ASN A 187 14.14 -8.38 -11.03
C ASN A 187 14.03 -8.76 -9.55
N GLY A 188 12.85 -9.17 -9.12
CA GLY A 188 12.65 -9.82 -7.83
C GLY A 188 11.92 -11.15 -8.02
N PRO A 189 12.10 -12.08 -7.08
CA PRO A 189 11.53 -13.40 -7.22
C PRO A 189 9.99 -13.35 -7.09
N VAL A 190 9.32 -14.27 -7.78
CA VAL A 190 7.91 -14.60 -7.52
C VAL A 190 7.85 -15.33 -6.18
N ALA A 191 7.02 -14.86 -5.24
CA ALA A 191 7.10 -15.34 -3.85
C ALA A 191 6.81 -16.85 -3.70
N ASP A 192 5.85 -17.39 -4.44
CA ASP A 192 5.55 -18.83 -4.41
C ASP A 192 6.76 -19.68 -4.80
N PHE A 193 7.48 -19.27 -5.85
CA PHE A 193 8.70 -19.93 -6.30
C PHE A 193 9.82 -19.78 -5.27
N ALA A 194 10.02 -18.58 -4.73
CA ALA A 194 11.03 -18.32 -3.68
C ALA A 194 10.81 -19.15 -2.42
N ALA A 195 9.55 -19.46 -2.10
CA ALA A 195 9.16 -20.32 -0.99
C ALA A 195 9.31 -21.84 -1.29
N GLY A 196 9.84 -22.21 -2.46
CA GLY A 196 10.01 -23.60 -2.88
C GLY A 196 8.72 -24.27 -3.37
N ASN A 197 7.70 -23.49 -3.71
CA ASN A 197 6.41 -23.99 -4.19
C ASN A 197 6.30 -23.87 -5.71
N GLU A 198 7.14 -24.60 -6.43
CA GLU A 198 7.17 -24.59 -7.89
C GLU A 198 5.83 -25.04 -8.51
N SER A 199 5.14 -26.00 -7.89
CA SER A 199 3.84 -26.49 -8.37
C SER A 199 2.75 -25.43 -8.32
N ALA A 200 2.85 -24.46 -7.42
CA ALA A 200 1.93 -23.33 -7.40
C ALA A 200 2.10 -22.40 -8.60
N THR A 201 3.32 -22.19 -9.09
CA THR A 201 3.55 -21.29 -10.23
C THR A 201 3.23 -21.94 -11.57
N THR A 202 3.12 -23.28 -11.60
CA THR A 202 2.66 -24.05 -12.76
C THR A 202 1.18 -24.46 -12.69
N ALA A 203 0.50 -24.20 -11.57
CA ALA A 203 -0.96 -24.28 -11.50
C ALA A 203 -1.55 -23.03 -12.17
N VAL A 204 -1.93 -23.17 -13.44
CA VAL A 204 -2.30 -22.05 -14.32
C VAL A 204 -3.71 -22.16 -14.87
N TRP A 205 -4.28 -21.04 -15.29
CA TRP A 205 -5.58 -20.97 -15.96
C TRP A 205 -5.57 -20.00 -17.15
N TYR A 206 -6.46 -20.20 -18.11
CA TYR A 206 -6.68 -19.32 -19.27
C TYR A 206 -8.18 -19.29 -19.60
N ALA A 207 -8.68 -18.18 -20.15
CA ALA A 207 -10.08 -18.06 -20.53
C ALA A 207 -10.30 -17.46 -21.93
N GLU A 208 -11.38 -17.88 -22.57
CA GLU A 208 -11.90 -17.30 -23.81
C GLU A 208 -13.35 -16.87 -23.61
N VAL A 209 -13.65 -15.61 -23.94
CA VAL A 209 -15.00 -15.04 -23.87
C VAL A 209 -15.54 -14.83 -25.27
N ASN A 210 -16.72 -15.36 -25.54
CA ASN A 210 -17.44 -15.21 -26.81
C ASN A 210 -18.82 -14.58 -26.56
N GLY A 211 -19.27 -13.69 -27.45
CA GLY A 211 -20.60 -13.06 -27.36
C GLY A 211 -20.75 -12.07 -26.21
N ASP A 212 -21.98 -11.69 -25.90
CA ASP A 212 -22.34 -10.77 -24.81
C ASP A 212 -23.03 -11.50 -23.63
N GLU A 213 -23.56 -10.77 -22.65
CA GLU A 213 -24.24 -11.34 -21.48
C GLU A 213 -25.51 -12.16 -21.80
N HIS A 214 -26.13 -11.95 -22.97
CA HIS A 214 -27.41 -12.56 -23.35
C HIS A 214 -27.25 -13.85 -24.14
N ASN A 215 -26.20 -13.97 -24.96
CA ASN A 215 -26.02 -15.09 -25.89
C ASN A 215 -24.61 -15.70 -25.87
N GLY A 216 -23.71 -15.17 -25.05
CA GLY A 216 -22.31 -15.55 -25.03
C GLY A 216 -21.95 -16.60 -23.98
N THR A 217 -20.71 -17.04 -24.07
CA THR A 217 -20.11 -18.02 -23.15
C THR A 217 -18.70 -17.63 -22.78
N THR A 218 -18.33 -17.93 -21.54
CA THR A 218 -16.96 -17.88 -21.04
C THR A 218 -16.47 -19.30 -20.86
N THR A 219 -15.39 -19.65 -21.56
CA THR A 219 -14.72 -20.94 -21.36
C THR A 219 -13.45 -20.72 -20.57
N ILE A 220 -13.25 -21.49 -19.51
CA ILE A 220 -12.06 -21.44 -18.67
C ILE A 220 -11.37 -22.80 -18.75
N TRP A 221 -10.06 -22.79 -19.01
CA TRP A 221 -9.17 -23.94 -18.90
C TRP A 221 -8.26 -23.74 -17.71
N ALA A 222 -7.97 -24.80 -16.96
CA ALA A 222 -7.02 -24.75 -15.87
C ALA A 222 -6.27 -26.09 -15.74
N ASN A 223 -5.00 -26.01 -15.34
CA ASN A 223 -4.20 -27.17 -14.98
C ASN A 223 -4.19 -27.31 -13.46
N PHE A 224 -4.81 -28.39 -12.98
CA PHE A 224 -4.95 -28.70 -11.55
C PHE A 224 -3.96 -29.78 -11.09
N HIS A 225 -2.94 -30.09 -11.91
CA HIS A 225 -1.98 -31.16 -11.66
C HIS A 225 -2.69 -32.50 -11.44
N ASP A 226 -2.57 -33.07 -10.24
CA ASP A 226 -3.17 -34.34 -9.85
C ASP A 226 -4.57 -34.18 -9.21
N ALA A 227 -5.01 -32.95 -8.94
CA ALA A 227 -6.29 -32.70 -8.27
C ALA A 227 -7.48 -32.85 -9.21
N ASN A 228 -8.57 -33.45 -8.69
CA ASN A 228 -9.87 -33.43 -9.35
C ASN A 228 -10.65 -32.18 -8.87
N PRO A 229 -10.88 -31.17 -9.73
CA PRO A 229 -11.53 -29.92 -9.37
C PRO A 229 -13.03 -30.07 -9.05
N ASN A 230 -13.65 -31.20 -9.41
CA ASN A 230 -15.05 -31.48 -9.07
C ASN A 230 -15.19 -32.09 -7.66
N GLU A 231 -14.11 -32.69 -7.13
CA GLU A 231 -14.07 -33.25 -5.77
C GLU A 231 -13.47 -32.26 -4.76
N SER A 232 -12.55 -31.42 -5.21
CA SER A 232 -11.89 -30.36 -4.42
C SER A 232 -12.74 -29.09 -4.40
N LEU A 233 -12.38 -28.11 -3.57
CA LEU A 233 -13.04 -26.80 -3.62
C LEU A 233 -12.41 -25.95 -4.73
N THR A 234 -13.03 -25.96 -5.91
CA THR A 234 -12.65 -25.07 -7.01
C THR A 234 -13.60 -23.87 -7.08
N GLU A 235 -13.03 -22.67 -7.09
CA GLU A 235 -13.77 -21.41 -7.15
C GLU A 235 -13.27 -20.52 -8.28
N ILE A 236 -14.13 -19.65 -8.78
CA ILE A 236 -13.81 -18.69 -9.84
C ILE A 236 -14.26 -17.29 -9.46
N ASN A 237 -13.50 -16.26 -9.81
CA ASN A 237 -13.94 -14.86 -9.63
C ASN A 237 -15.20 -14.57 -10.46
N VAL A 238 -16.19 -13.91 -9.86
CA VAL A 238 -17.42 -13.49 -10.55
C VAL A 238 -17.72 -12.01 -10.34
N ARG A 239 -17.61 -11.52 -9.11
CA ARG A 239 -18.02 -10.17 -8.70
C ARG A 239 -16.82 -9.26 -8.49
N GLU A 240 -17.02 -7.97 -8.79
CA GLU A 240 -16.00 -6.93 -8.58
C GLU A 240 -15.77 -6.62 -7.10
N HIS A 241 -16.84 -6.66 -6.29
CA HIS A 241 -16.82 -6.30 -4.87
C HIS A 241 -17.43 -7.39 -4.00
N CYS A 242 -17.04 -7.41 -2.72
CA CYS A 242 -17.78 -8.12 -1.68
C CYS A 242 -18.70 -7.18 -0.89
N PHE A 243 -18.25 -5.95 -0.62
CA PHE A 243 -19.02 -4.97 0.15
C PHE A 243 -18.79 -3.54 -0.40
N ALA A 244 -19.78 -3.01 -1.12
CA ALA A 244 -19.69 -1.69 -1.73
C ALA A 244 -21.08 -1.06 -1.90
N PRO A 245 -21.31 0.19 -1.45
CA PRO A 245 -22.58 0.88 -1.70
C PRO A 245 -22.74 1.19 -3.20
N SER A 246 -23.97 1.34 -3.68
CA SER A 246 -24.22 1.62 -5.11
C SER A 246 -23.96 3.08 -5.52
N HIS A 247 -23.82 3.98 -4.56
CA HIS A 247 -23.61 5.41 -4.78
C HIS A 247 -22.77 6.05 -3.67
N PRO A 248 -22.20 7.24 -3.91
CA PRO A 248 -21.46 7.98 -2.89
C PRO A 248 -22.26 8.36 -1.64
N GLN A 249 -21.53 8.81 -0.61
CA GLN A 249 -22.08 9.38 0.63
C GLN A 249 -22.97 8.44 1.47
N VAL A 250 -22.81 7.13 1.30
CA VAL A 250 -23.31 6.15 2.28
C VAL A 250 -22.37 6.18 3.48
N ASN A 251 -22.64 7.07 4.42
CA ASN A 251 -21.71 7.41 5.51
C ASN A 251 -21.86 6.50 6.74
N TYR A 252 -20.89 6.54 7.65
CA TYR A 252 -20.99 5.96 9.00
C TYR A 252 -21.43 4.48 9.03
N ILE A 253 -20.86 3.67 8.13
CA ILE A 253 -21.00 2.21 8.16
C ILE A 253 -19.88 1.62 9.03
N THR A 254 -20.22 0.62 9.84
CA THR A 254 -19.24 -0.26 10.48
C THR A 254 -19.31 -1.64 9.88
N VAL A 255 -18.17 -2.21 9.49
CA VAL A 255 -18.03 -3.60 9.01
C VAL A 255 -17.03 -4.32 9.90
N ARG A 256 -17.50 -5.34 10.62
CA ARG A 256 -16.72 -5.98 11.70
C ARG A 256 -16.76 -7.50 11.70
N GLY A 257 -15.60 -8.14 11.80
CA GLY A 257 -15.50 -9.56 12.16
C GLY A 257 -15.73 -10.53 11.00
N PHE A 258 -15.67 -10.07 9.75
CA PHE A 258 -15.91 -10.93 8.59
C PHE A 258 -14.59 -11.45 7.98
N GLU A 259 -14.68 -12.57 7.28
CA GLU A 259 -13.75 -12.87 6.19
C GLU A 259 -14.33 -12.35 4.87
N PHE A 260 -13.53 -11.60 4.11
CA PHE A 260 -13.84 -11.15 2.76
C PHE A 260 -12.80 -11.71 1.79
N ALA A 261 -13.24 -12.39 0.74
CA ALA A 261 -12.30 -13.04 -0.17
C ALA A 261 -12.72 -13.03 -1.65
N GLN A 262 -11.70 -13.16 -2.52
CA GLN A 262 -11.83 -13.52 -3.94
C GLN A 262 -12.72 -12.54 -4.73
N ALA A 263 -12.26 -11.28 -4.86
CA ALA A 263 -12.97 -10.24 -5.62
C ALA A 263 -12.16 -9.77 -6.83
N ALA A 264 -12.85 -9.61 -7.96
CA ALA A 264 -12.27 -9.21 -9.24
C ALA A 264 -12.13 -7.68 -9.38
N THR A 265 -11.56 -7.03 -8.38
CA THR A 265 -11.40 -5.57 -8.33
C THR A 265 -10.54 -5.06 -9.47
N ALA A 266 -10.88 -3.89 -10.04
CA ALA A 266 -10.13 -3.28 -11.12
C ALA A 266 -8.85 -2.57 -10.65
N TRP A 267 -7.96 -2.24 -11.61
CA TRP A 267 -6.79 -1.39 -11.37
C TRP A 267 -7.24 0.00 -10.92
N ALA A 268 -6.67 0.49 -9.81
CA ALA A 268 -7.17 1.67 -9.09
C ALA A 268 -6.17 2.84 -9.01
N PRO A 269 -5.82 3.50 -10.13
CA PRO A 269 -4.95 4.68 -10.13
C PRO A 269 -5.67 5.91 -9.57
N PRO A 270 -4.95 6.99 -9.18
CA PRO A 270 -5.55 8.20 -8.63
C PRO A 270 -6.43 8.94 -9.65
N THR A 271 -6.33 8.62 -10.94
CA THR A 271 -7.12 9.22 -12.02
C THR A 271 -8.34 8.42 -12.43
N ALA A 272 -8.68 7.34 -11.70
CA ALA A 272 -9.82 6.47 -11.97
C ALA A 272 -10.85 6.46 -10.85
N ASP A 273 -12.00 5.81 -11.10
CA ASP A 273 -12.79 5.24 -10.01
C ASP A 273 -11.92 4.23 -9.26
N GLN A 274 -11.71 4.43 -7.96
CA GLN A 274 -10.85 3.56 -7.17
C GLN A 274 -11.69 2.53 -6.43
N THR A 275 -11.84 1.36 -7.04
CA THR A 275 -12.62 0.25 -6.50
C THR A 275 -11.77 -0.69 -5.65
N GLY A 276 -12.42 -1.40 -4.73
CA GLY A 276 -11.81 -2.42 -3.89
C GLY A 276 -12.81 -3.50 -3.46
N MET A 277 -12.33 -4.57 -2.84
CA MET A 277 -13.17 -5.65 -2.32
C MET A 277 -14.17 -5.12 -1.28
N ILE A 278 -13.68 -4.25 -0.40
CA ILE A 278 -14.47 -3.35 0.43
C ILE A 278 -14.25 -1.93 -0.10
N ASP A 279 -15.32 -1.27 -0.55
CA ASP A 279 -15.27 0.05 -1.17
C ASP A 279 -16.14 1.03 -0.38
N THR A 280 -15.53 2.08 0.16
CA THR A 280 -16.24 3.14 0.90
C THR A 280 -16.94 4.14 -0.02
N ARG A 281 -16.58 4.16 -1.31
CA ARG A 281 -17.15 4.92 -2.40
C ARG A 281 -17.44 6.38 -2.05
N TRP A 282 -16.40 7.18 -1.81
CA TRP A 282 -16.54 8.63 -1.59
C TRP A 282 -17.58 9.00 -0.51
N SER A 283 -17.32 8.52 0.70
CA SER A 283 -18.15 8.71 1.89
C SER A 283 -17.33 9.23 3.08
N ARG A 284 -17.93 9.29 4.27
CA ARG A 284 -17.22 9.64 5.51
C ARG A 284 -17.47 8.68 6.66
N GLY A 285 -16.49 8.58 7.55
CA GLY A 285 -16.67 8.05 8.89
C GLY A 285 -16.89 6.54 8.98
N TRP A 286 -16.47 5.77 7.98
CA TRP A 286 -16.55 4.30 8.06
C TRP A 286 -15.62 3.72 9.12
N ILE A 287 -15.98 2.57 9.68
CA ILE A 287 -15.08 1.73 10.49
C ILE A 287 -15.02 0.34 9.83
N ILE A 288 -13.83 -0.06 9.39
CA ILE A 288 -13.54 -1.39 8.86
C ILE A 288 -12.60 -2.05 9.86
N GLU A 289 -13.10 -2.99 10.66
CA GLU A 289 -12.31 -3.54 11.77
C GLU A 289 -12.43 -5.03 12.03
N ASN A 290 -11.36 -5.64 12.54
CA ASN A 290 -11.33 -7.06 12.91
C ASN A 290 -11.73 -7.99 11.76
N ASN A 291 -11.42 -7.61 10.50
CA ASN A 291 -11.73 -8.43 9.33
C ASN A 291 -10.50 -9.17 8.83
N HIS A 292 -10.73 -10.31 8.19
CA HIS A 292 -9.74 -11.04 7.41
C HIS A 292 -10.06 -10.81 5.93
N ILE A 293 -9.16 -10.18 5.17
CA ILE A 293 -9.43 -9.71 3.81
C ILE A 293 -8.33 -10.23 2.89
N HIS A 294 -8.67 -11.03 1.87
CA HIS A 294 -7.65 -11.60 1.00
C HIS A 294 -8.10 -11.93 -0.42
N ASP A 295 -7.16 -12.16 -1.33
CA ASP A 295 -7.44 -12.51 -2.73
C ASP A 295 -8.23 -11.42 -3.50
N ALA A 296 -7.92 -10.14 -3.26
CA ALA A 296 -8.35 -9.08 -4.16
C ALA A 296 -7.47 -9.10 -5.41
N ARG A 297 -8.09 -9.14 -6.60
CA ARG A 297 -7.33 -9.13 -7.86
C ARG A 297 -6.40 -7.93 -7.94
N CYS A 298 -6.87 -6.75 -7.50
CA CYS A 298 -6.11 -5.53 -7.38
C CYS A 298 -6.11 -5.04 -5.93
N SER A 299 -7.09 -4.23 -5.51
CA SER A 299 -7.07 -3.55 -4.21
C SER A 299 -8.09 -4.13 -3.23
N ALA A 300 -7.67 -4.43 -1.99
CA ALA A 300 -8.58 -4.99 -0.97
C ALA A 300 -9.53 -3.93 -0.39
N VAL A 301 -9.00 -2.87 0.24
CA VAL A 301 -9.80 -1.80 0.84
C VAL A 301 -9.63 -0.51 0.04
N ALA A 302 -10.72 0.05 -0.47
CA ALA A 302 -10.73 1.31 -1.19
C ALA A 302 -11.34 2.44 -0.36
N LEU A 303 -10.51 3.44 -0.06
CA LEU A 303 -10.86 4.73 0.54
C LEU A 303 -10.80 5.84 -0.51
N GLY A 304 -10.84 5.50 -1.79
CA GLY A 304 -10.46 6.38 -2.88
C GLY A 304 -11.57 7.28 -3.42
N LYS A 305 -11.24 7.95 -4.53
CA LYS A 305 -12.18 8.80 -5.26
C LYS A 305 -13.15 7.98 -6.12
N GLU A 306 -14.29 8.60 -6.43
CA GLU A 306 -15.27 8.05 -7.35
C GLU A 306 -15.10 8.56 -8.79
N VAL A 307 -15.75 7.89 -9.75
CA VAL A 307 -15.63 8.09 -11.20
C VAL A 307 -15.81 9.53 -11.70
N SER A 308 -16.66 10.35 -11.09
CA SER A 308 -17.07 11.66 -11.66
C SER A 308 -15.94 12.71 -11.70
N THR A 309 -14.90 12.51 -10.90
CA THR A 309 -13.70 13.37 -10.86
C THR A 309 -12.65 13.01 -11.90
N GLY A 310 -12.79 11.88 -12.60
CA GLY A 310 -11.92 11.40 -13.68
C GLY A 310 -11.91 9.88 -13.76
N ASP A 311 -11.83 9.33 -14.98
CA ASP A 311 -11.72 7.88 -15.20
C ASP A 311 -10.74 7.49 -16.32
N ASN A 312 -9.47 7.28 -15.95
CA ASN A 312 -8.43 6.77 -16.86
C ASN A 312 -8.29 7.59 -18.16
N ASP A 313 -8.51 8.91 -18.06
CA ASP A 313 -8.59 9.79 -19.23
C ASP A 313 -7.27 9.84 -20.02
N CYS A 314 -6.12 9.63 -19.38
CA CYS A 314 -4.82 9.56 -20.05
C CYS A 314 -4.76 8.34 -20.97
N THR A 315 -4.98 7.14 -20.43
CA THR A 315 -4.95 5.90 -21.21
C THR A 315 -6.05 5.84 -22.26
N ARG A 316 -7.26 6.31 -21.95
CA ARG A 316 -8.40 6.29 -22.88
C ARG A 316 -8.27 7.30 -24.03
N THR A 317 -7.80 8.51 -23.75
CA THR A 317 -7.88 9.62 -24.74
C THR A 317 -6.54 10.11 -25.24
N ARG A 318 -5.44 9.86 -24.51
CA ARG A 318 -4.08 10.32 -24.81
C ARG A 318 -3.93 11.83 -25.03
N ARG A 319 -4.91 12.64 -24.59
CA ARG A 319 -4.90 14.11 -24.77
C ARG A 319 -3.93 14.83 -23.83
N LYS A 320 -3.79 14.30 -22.61
CA LYS A 320 -2.95 14.84 -21.54
C LYS A 320 -2.37 13.66 -20.75
N SER A 321 -1.26 13.88 -20.07
CA SER A 321 -0.64 12.89 -19.18
C SER A 321 -1.52 12.59 -17.96
N GLY A 322 -1.30 11.44 -17.33
CA GLY A 322 -1.92 11.08 -16.06
C GLY A 322 -1.66 12.14 -14.97
N TYR A 323 -0.43 12.66 -14.90
CA TYR A 323 -0.04 13.79 -14.04
C TYR A 323 -1.02 14.98 -14.15
N GLN A 324 -1.31 15.43 -15.38
CA GLN A 324 -2.18 16.57 -15.59
C GLN A 324 -3.63 16.27 -15.21
N TYR A 325 -4.11 15.05 -15.48
CA TYR A 325 -5.46 14.63 -15.09
C TYR A 325 -5.61 14.41 -13.59
N GLN A 326 -4.56 13.99 -12.88
CA GLN A 326 -4.56 13.84 -11.42
C GLN A 326 -4.72 15.20 -10.72
N MET A 327 -3.93 16.19 -11.15
CA MET A 327 -4.07 17.57 -10.69
C MET A 327 -5.50 18.10 -10.90
N GLU A 328 -6.08 17.87 -12.07
CA GLU A 328 -7.47 18.28 -12.36
C GLU A 328 -8.50 17.52 -11.52
N ALA A 329 -8.27 16.25 -11.22
CA ALA A 329 -9.15 15.46 -10.36
C ALA A 329 -9.25 16.07 -8.95
N VAL A 330 -8.14 16.57 -8.39
CA VAL A 330 -8.12 17.31 -7.11
C VAL A 330 -9.05 18.52 -7.17
N PHE A 331 -8.90 19.39 -8.18
CA PHE A 331 -9.75 20.59 -8.29
C PHE A 331 -11.22 20.27 -8.57
N LYS A 332 -11.51 19.20 -9.33
CA LYS A 332 -12.90 18.72 -9.52
C LYS A 332 -13.47 18.23 -8.20
N ALA A 333 -12.73 17.45 -7.43
CA ALA A 333 -13.15 16.94 -6.14
C ALA A 333 -13.43 18.06 -5.13
N LEU A 334 -12.57 19.09 -5.07
CA LEU A 334 -12.81 20.29 -4.27
C LEU A 334 -14.13 20.97 -4.64
N ARG A 335 -14.42 21.11 -5.93
CA ARG A 335 -15.69 21.64 -6.42
C ARG A 335 -16.89 20.76 -6.05
N PHE A 336 -16.69 19.44 -5.92
CA PHE A 336 -17.70 18.47 -5.50
C PHE A 336 -17.76 18.26 -3.98
N GLY A 337 -17.05 19.07 -3.18
CA GLY A 337 -17.14 19.06 -1.73
C GLY A 337 -16.18 18.11 -1.03
N TRP A 338 -15.01 17.81 -1.62
CA TRP A 338 -13.91 17.20 -0.88
C TRP A 338 -13.41 18.17 0.19
N GLN A 339 -13.88 17.96 1.41
CA GLN A 339 -13.51 18.74 2.59
C GLN A 339 -13.66 17.88 3.85
N ARG A 340 -12.91 18.25 4.90
CA ARG A 340 -12.96 17.61 6.21
C ARG A 340 -14.40 17.54 6.71
N GLY A 341 -14.80 16.38 7.21
CA GLY A 341 -16.16 16.13 7.69
C GLY A 341 -17.20 15.91 6.60
N VAL A 342 -16.85 15.92 5.31
CA VAL A 342 -17.76 15.52 4.21
C VAL A 342 -17.30 14.21 3.57
N VAL A 343 -16.00 14.06 3.33
CA VAL A 343 -15.38 12.84 2.80
C VAL A 343 -14.18 12.49 3.67
N GLY A 344 -13.90 11.20 3.84
CA GLY A 344 -12.79 10.70 4.63
C GLY A 344 -13.10 10.54 6.11
N GLY A 345 -12.07 10.61 6.95
CA GLY A 345 -12.23 10.34 8.38
C GLY A 345 -12.60 8.88 8.68
N HIS A 346 -12.12 7.95 7.86
CA HIS A 346 -12.37 6.52 8.04
C HIS A 346 -11.45 5.95 9.11
N VAL A 347 -11.83 4.83 9.70
CA VAL A 347 -10.97 4.01 10.55
C VAL A 347 -10.84 2.63 9.93
N VAL A 348 -9.62 2.21 9.63
CA VAL A 348 -9.30 0.84 9.19
C VAL A 348 -8.37 0.25 10.24
N ARG A 349 -8.87 -0.69 11.06
CA ARG A 349 -8.08 -1.21 12.18
C ARG A 349 -8.21 -2.69 12.48
N ASN A 350 -7.16 -3.28 13.04
CA ASN A 350 -7.15 -4.69 13.46
C ASN A 350 -7.52 -5.66 12.33
N ASN A 351 -7.26 -5.32 11.07
CA ASN A 351 -7.55 -6.21 9.95
C ASN A 351 -6.30 -7.00 9.56
N ARG A 352 -6.50 -8.21 9.06
CA ARG A 352 -5.47 -8.99 8.36
C ARG A 352 -5.76 -8.91 6.87
N ILE A 353 -4.87 -8.27 6.10
CA ILE A 353 -5.07 -8.00 4.67
C ILE A 353 -3.94 -8.65 3.86
N HIS A 354 -4.23 -9.58 2.97
CA HIS A 354 -3.17 -10.25 2.22
C HIS A 354 -3.53 -10.81 0.84
N ASP A 355 -2.52 -11.28 0.11
CA ASP A 355 -2.65 -11.91 -1.21
C ASP A 355 -3.42 -11.03 -2.21
N CYS A 356 -3.05 -9.75 -2.27
CA CYS A 356 -3.68 -8.74 -3.14
C CYS A 356 -2.74 -8.34 -4.28
N GLY A 357 -3.27 -8.20 -5.50
CA GLY A 357 -2.43 -7.94 -6.68
C GLY A 357 -1.92 -6.50 -6.84
N GLN A 358 -2.58 -5.52 -6.22
CA GLN A 358 -2.21 -4.11 -6.30
C GLN A 358 -1.95 -3.50 -4.92
N THR A 359 -2.96 -3.46 -4.04
CA THR A 359 -2.83 -2.89 -2.70
C THR A 359 -3.59 -3.66 -1.63
N GLY A 360 -3.13 -3.56 -0.39
CA GLY A 360 -3.97 -3.87 0.76
C GLY A 360 -5.00 -2.74 0.98
N ILE A 361 -4.54 -1.49 0.98
CA ILE A 361 -5.40 -0.31 1.13
C ILE A 361 -5.00 0.76 0.09
N VAL A 362 -5.98 1.25 -0.68
CA VAL A 362 -5.80 2.30 -1.69
C VAL A 362 -6.67 3.52 -1.39
N GLY A 363 -6.24 4.71 -1.78
CA GLY A 363 -7.12 5.88 -1.83
C GLY A 363 -6.46 7.18 -2.28
N HIS A 364 -7.10 7.90 -3.19
CA HIS A 364 -6.81 9.27 -3.57
C HIS A 364 -7.91 10.18 -3.04
N MET A 365 -7.55 11.17 -2.23
CA MET A 365 -8.43 12.16 -1.56
C MET A 365 -9.37 11.57 -0.49
N GLY A 366 -10.09 10.50 -0.79
CA GLY A 366 -11.06 9.92 0.15
C GLY A 366 -10.42 9.33 1.42
N CYS A 367 -9.11 9.07 1.40
CA CYS A 367 -8.35 8.61 2.56
C CYS A 367 -7.98 9.74 3.55
N ALA A 368 -8.19 11.01 3.20
CA ALA A 368 -7.87 12.14 4.06
C ALA A 368 -8.55 12.02 5.45
N PHE A 369 -7.87 12.52 6.48
CA PHE A 369 -8.31 12.55 7.87
C PHE A 369 -8.54 11.17 8.51
N SER A 370 -8.16 10.09 7.82
CA SER A 370 -8.42 8.72 8.26
C SER A 370 -7.38 8.22 9.25
N ARG A 371 -7.71 7.13 9.94
CA ARG A 371 -6.82 6.41 10.85
C ARG A 371 -6.67 4.96 10.37
N ILE A 372 -5.44 4.56 10.07
CA ILE A 372 -5.08 3.22 9.63
C ILE A 372 -4.18 2.61 10.71
N GLU A 373 -4.77 1.75 11.55
CA GLU A 373 -4.12 1.36 12.81
C GLU A 373 -4.16 -0.14 13.09
N HIS A 374 -3.08 -0.73 13.62
CA HIS A 374 -3.10 -2.13 14.08
C HIS A 374 -3.46 -3.16 12.99
N ASN A 375 -3.23 -2.83 11.72
CA ASN A 375 -3.45 -3.80 10.64
C ASN A 375 -2.18 -4.61 10.39
N GLU A 376 -2.39 -5.85 9.99
CA GLU A 376 -1.36 -6.68 9.40
C GLU A 376 -1.58 -6.77 7.89
N ILE A 377 -0.61 -6.33 7.09
CA ILE A 377 -0.71 -6.26 5.63
C ILE A 377 0.47 -7.01 5.02
N TYR A 378 0.20 -8.05 4.23
CA TYR A 378 1.29 -8.84 3.63
C TYR A 378 0.95 -9.55 2.32
N ASN A 379 1.96 -10.09 1.64
CA ASN A 379 1.82 -10.71 0.32
C ASN A 379 1.12 -9.82 -0.71
N VAL A 380 1.48 -8.52 -0.73
CA VAL A 380 0.90 -7.57 -1.69
C VAL A 380 1.80 -7.46 -2.92
N ALA A 381 1.21 -7.77 -4.08
CA ALA A 381 1.83 -7.79 -5.40
C ALA A 381 3.06 -8.73 -5.52
N THR A 382 3.12 -9.78 -4.71
CA THR A 382 4.24 -10.73 -4.67
C THR A 382 4.19 -11.83 -5.72
N ARG A 383 3.00 -12.08 -6.29
CA ARG A 383 2.81 -12.94 -7.46
C ARG A 383 3.34 -12.30 -8.75
N ARG A 384 3.50 -10.97 -8.75
CA ARG A 384 4.03 -10.17 -9.88
C ARG A 384 3.35 -10.53 -11.20
N GLU A 385 2.03 -10.70 -11.22
CA GLU A 385 1.31 -11.03 -12.46
C GLU A 385 1.23 -9.81 -13.39
N PHE A 386 1.12 -8.62 -12.82
CA PHE A 386 1.16 -7.33 -13.52
C PHE A 386 1.91 -6.30 -12.67
N TRP A 387 2.35 -5.20 -13.28
CA TRP A 387 3.08 -4.14 -12.61
C TRP A 387 2.70 -2.75 -13.15
N GLY A 388 2.65 -1.77 -12.26
CA GLY A 388 2.41 -0.36 -12.59
C GLY A 388 2.69 0.55 -11.40
N HIS A 389 2.69 1.86 -11.62
CA HIS A 389 2.98 2.85 -10.57
C HIS A 389 1.81 3.05 -9.59
N GLU A 390 1.12 1.99 -9.16
CA GLU A 390 0.01 2.08 -8.19
C GLU A 390 0.01 0.94 -7.17
N ILE A 391 1.14 0.26 -7.01
CA ILE A 391 1.29 -0.93 -6.16
C ILE A 391 1.93 -0.56 -4.82
N GLY A 392 1.35 -1.05 -3.73
CA GLY A 392 1.90 -0.94 -2.38
C GLY A 392 0.97 -1.54 -1.34
N GLY A 393 1.49 -2.03 -0.22
CA GLY A 393 0.67 -2.52 0.90
C GLY A 393 -0.39 -1.48 1.30
N ILE A 394 0.05 -0.23 1.46
CA ILE A 394 -0.82 0.96 1.49
C ILE A 394 -0.36 1.91 0.39
N LYS A 395 -1.27 2.35 -0.50
CA LYS A 395 -1.00 3.46 -1.42
C LYS A 395 -2.04 4.58 -1.27
N PHE A 396 -1.59 5.75 -0.84
CA PHE A 396 -2.44 6.92 -0.72
C PHE A 396 -1.96 8.12 -1.52
N HIS A 397 -2.92 8.90 -1.98
CA HIS A 397 -2.70 10.22 -2.56
C HIS A 397 -3.56 11.24 -1.84
N ALA A 398 -2.98 12.40 -1.50
CA ALA A 398 -3.63 13.40 -0.68
C ALA A 398 -4.12 12.85 0.68
N ALA A 399 -3.22 12.15 1.37
CA ALA A 399 -3.41 11.61 2.72
C ALA A 399 -3.37 12.72 3.80
N VAL A 400 -4.14 13.79 3.59
CA VAL A 400 -4.13 14.99 4.43
C VAL A 400 -4.56 14.64 5.86
N ASP A 401 -3.75 14.98 6.86
CA ASP A 401 -3.96 14.66 8.28
C ASP A 401 -4.25 13.16 8.57
N THR A 402 -3.87 12.26 7.66
CA THR A 402 -4.07 10.82 7.86
C THR A 402 -3.07 10.29 8.89
N VAL A 403 -3.55 9.48 9.83
CA VAL A 403 -2.70 8.78 10.81
C VAL A 403 -2.54 7.33 10.38
N ILE A 404 -1.30 6.88 10.24
CA ILE A 404 -0.95 5.50 9.90
C ILE A 404 -0.06 4.99 11.02
N ALA A 405 -0.63 4.24 11.96
CA ALA A 405 0.08 3.89 13.18
C ALA A 405 -0.03 2.43 13.58
N ASN A 406 1.05 1.88 14.17
CA ASN A 406 1.03 0.52 14.74
C ASN A 406 0.62 -0.58 13.74
N ASN A 407 0.97 -0.46 12.45
CA ASN A 407 0.73 -1.53 11.47
C ASN A 407 1.97 -2.44 11.32
N ASN A 408 1.76 -3.71 10.97
CA ASN A 408 2.80 -4.66 10.56
C ASN A 408 2.67 -4.91 9.06
N ILE A 409 3.66 -4.45 8.27
CA ILE A 409 3.59 -4.46 6.81
C ILE A 409 4.81 -5.20 6.25
N HIS A 410 4.58 -6.39 5.69
CA HIS A 410 5.66 -7.28 5.29
C HIS A 410 5.39 -8.07 4.01
N ASP A 411 6.43 -8.67 3.43
CA ASP A 411 6.30 -9.46 2.20
C ASP A 411 5.54 -8.72 1.09
N CYS A 412 5.87 -7.44 0.88
CA CYS A 412 5.30 -6.61 -0.18
C CYS A 412 6.39 -6.17 -1.18
N THR A 413 6.02 -5.87 -2.43
CA THR A 413 6.96 -5.21 -3.36
C THR A 413 7.22 -3.75 -2.97
N LEU A 414 6.25 -3.11 -2.33
CA LEU A 414 6.40 -1.84 -1.62
C LEU A 414 5.46 -1.86 -0.41
N GLY A 415 5.97 -1.54 0.79
CA GLY A 415 5.15 -1.53 2.01
C GLY A 415 4.12 -0.40 2.02
N MET A 416 4.59 0.84 1.86
CA MET A 416 3.75 2.04 1.83
C MET A 416 4.21 3.02 0.75
N TRP A 417 3.25 3.62 0.04
CA TRP A 417 3.48 4.72 -0.88
C TRP A 417 2.51 5.87 -0.60
N LEU A 418 3.05 7.01 -0.22
CA LEU A 418 2.30 8.26 -0.08
C LEU A 418 2.70 9.20 -1.21
N ASP A 419 1.78 9.41 -2.15
CA ASP A 419 2.04 9.96 -3.48
C ASP A 419 1.17 11.20 -3.69
N TRP A 420 1.79 12.38 -3.72
CA TRP A 420 1.17 13.72 -3.68
C TRP A 420 0.51 14.07 -2.34
N GLN A 421 0.66 15.34 -1.96
CA GLN A 421 -0.18 15.99 -0.94
C GLN A 421 -0.16 15.25 0.42
N THR A 422 0.99 14.64 0.75
CA THR A 422 1.27 14.08 2.08
C THR A 422 1.56 15.23 3.04
N GLN A 423 0.49 15.77 3.65
CA GLN A 423 0.51 16.98 4.47
C GLN A 423 -0.31 16.76 5.74
N GLY A 424 0.28 17.05 6.91
CA GLY A 424 -0.26 16.68 8.22
C GLY A 424 -0.22 15.16 8.52
N THR A 425 0.26 14.34 7.57
CA THR A 425 0.27 12.89 7.72
C THR A 425 1.23 12.45 8.83
N HIS A 426 0.77 11.54 9.68
CA HIS A 426 1.53 11.01 10.83
C HIS A 426 1.71 9.50 10.71
N ILE A 427 2.96 9.08 10.47
CA ILE A 427 3.35 7.67 10.30
C ILE A 427 4.12 7.23 11.54
N ASP A 428 3.47 6.50 12.44
CA ASP A 428 4.00 6.28 13.78
C ASP A 428 3.98 4.80 14.22
N ARG A 429 5.10 4.30 14.75
CA ARG A 429 5.17 2.98 15.39
C ARG A 429 4.79 1.80 14.48
N ASN A 430 5.02 1.91 13.18
CA ASN A 430 4.80 0.81 12.23
C ASN A 430 6.06 -0.06 12.11
N THR A 431 5.85 -1.32 11.73
CA THR A 431 6.92 -2.30 11.49
C THR A 431 6.90 -2.72 10.03
N PHE A 432 8.02 -2.52 9.33
CA PHE A 432 8.21 -2.90 7.93
C PHE A 432 9.39 -3.84 7.75
N TRP A 433 9.17 -4.99 7.12
CA TRP A 433 10.19 -6.02 6.96
C TRP A 433 9.87 -7.00 5.84
N ARG A 434 10.88 -7.64 5.26
CA ARG A 434 10.74 -8.53 4.08
C ARG A 434 10.01 -7.89 2.89
N ASN A 435 9.97 -6.57 2.82
CA ASN A 435 9.52 -5.88 1.63
C ASN A 435 10.67 -5.77 0.62
N THR A 436 10.36 -5.51 -0.65
CA THR A 436 11.39 -5.05 -1.58
C THR A 436 11.79 -3.60 -1.27
N ARG A 437 10.81 -2.78 -0.86
CA ARG A 437 10.95 -1.39 -0.40
C ARG A 437 9.95 -1.11 0.73
N ASP A 438 10.33 -0.36 1.77
CA ASP A 438 9.41 -0.09 2.90
C ASP A 438 8.48 1.09 2.65
N ILE A 439 9.00 2.33 2.61
CA ILE A 439 8.19 3.54 2.46
C ILE A 439 8.69 4.36 1.27
N MET A 440 7.75 4.85 0.47
CA MET A 440 7.97 5.85 -0.57
C MET A 440 7.10 7.07 -0.32
N ILE A 441 7.71 8.24 -0.20
CA ILE A 441 7.02 9.53 -0.17
C ILE A 441 7.36 10.26 -1.46
N GLU A 442 6.35 10.54 -2.28
CA GLU A 442 6.53 11.09 -3.61
C GLU A 442 5.78 12.41 -3.78
N VAL A 443 6.44 13.38 -4.42
CA VAL A 443 5.94 14.68 -4.84
C VAL A 443 5.04 15.35 -3.81
N SER A 444 5.51 15.34 -2.57
CA SER A 444 4.86 15.90 -1.40
C SER A 444 5.76 16.94 -0.74
N HIS A 445 5.15 17.88 -0.01
CA HIS A 445 5.83 19.08 0.52
C HIS A 445 5.76 19.20 2.05
N GLY A 446 5.14 18.21 2.71
CA GLY A 446 4.93 18.19 4.15
C GLY A 446 3.99 19.29 4.66
N PRO A 447 4.03 19.58 5.97
CA PRO A 447 4.77 18.81 6.98
C PRO A 447 4.21 17.40 7.10
N TYR A 448 5.07 16.37 7.10
CA TYR A 448 4.67 15.01 7.47
C TYR A 448 5.69 14.40 8.45
N THR A 449 5.25 13.45 9.26
CA THR A 449 6.11 12.82 10.28
C THR A 449 6.21 11.31 10.07
N VAL A 450 7.42 10.78 10.27
CA VAL A 450 7.76 9.36 10.29
C VAL A 450 8.45 9.10 11.63
N SER A 451 7.73 8.57 12.62
CA SER A 451 8.23 8.43 13.99
C SER A 451 8.16 7.02 14.55
N ASN A 452 9.18 6.65 15.34
CA ASN A 452 9.22 5.39 16.08
C ASN A 452 8.99 4.13 15.22
N ASN A 453 9.24 4.17 13.92
CA ASN A 453 9.03 3.03 13.04
C ASN A 453 10.28 2.11 13.03
N VAL A 454 10.06 0.85 12.70
CA VAL A 454 11.12 -0.11 12.36
C VAL A 454 11.06 -0.37 10.85
N LEU A 455 12.10 0.04 10.13
CA LEU A 455 12.26 -0.17 8.69
C LEU A 455 13.43 -1.13 8.46
N ALA A 456 13.13 -2.36 8.03
CA ALA A 456 14.09 -3.47 8.02
C ALA A 456 14.18 -4.22 6.69
N SER A 457 13.70 -3.62 5.60
CA SER A 457 13.90 -4.14 4.24
C SER A 457 15.17 -3.59 3.58
N PRO A 458 15.59 -4.09 2.41
CA PRO A 458 16.82 -3.63 1.75
C PRO A 458 16.82 -2.13 1.38
N ILE A 459 15.66 -1.59 1.01
CA ILE A 459 15.45 -0.16 0.71
C ILE A 459 14.35 0.32 1.65
N ASN A 460 14.66 1.23 2.57
CA ASN A 460 13.69 1.67 3.58
C ASN A 460 12.91 2.91 3.18
N LEU A 461 13.57 3.86 2.54
CA LEU A 461 13.00 5.18 2.29
C LEU A 461 13.29 5.62 0.86
N ASP A 462 12.25 5.75 0.05
CA ASP A 462 12.26 6.57 -1.16
C ASP A 462 11.74 7.96 -0.81
N ILE A 463 12.65 8.92 -0.70
CA ILE A 463 12.34 10.33 -0.40
C ILE A 463 12.40 11.10 -1.71
N ILE A 464 11.24 11.24 -2.34
CA ILE A 464 11.06 11.98 -3.59
C ILE A 464 10.10 13.13 -3.27
N SER A 465 10.36 13.79 -2.15
CA SER A 465 9.53 14.78 -1.48
C SER A 465 10.40 15.77 -0.70
N ASP A 466 9.76 16.80 -0.16
CA ASP A 466 10.34 17.76 0.78
C ASP A 466 9.48 17.82 2.05
N GLY A 467 10.01 18.37 3.15
CA GLY A 467 9.22 18.73 4.34
C GLY A 467 8.94 17.60 5.33
N GLY A 468 9.72 16.52 5.30
CA GLY A 468 9.56 15.39 6.21
C GLY A 468 10.25 15.58 7.57
N ALA A 469 9.73 14.94 8.61
CA ALA A 469 10.40 14.78 9.90
C ALA A 469 10.47 13.31 10.31
N TYR A 470 11.70 12.78 10.39
CA TYR A 470 12.02 11.41 10.74
C TYR A 470 12.59 11.37 12.16
N VAL A 471 11.81 10.85 13.09
CA VAL A 471 12.09 10.95 14.53
C VAL A 471 12.13 9.56 15.17
N ASN A 472 13.23 9.21 15.84
CA ASN A 472 13.30 7.98 16.62
C ASN A 472 13.07 6.67 15.83
N ASN A 473 13.38 6.60 14.53
CA ASN A 473 13.20 5.37 13.75
C ASN A 473 14.42 4.44 13.84
N LEU A 474 14.22 3.15 13.56
CA LEU A 474 15.27 2.22 13.13
C LEU A 474 15.21 2.10 11.60
N ILE A 475 16.33 2.34 10.93
CA ILE A 475 16.45 2.35 9.47
C ILE A 475 17.62 1.43 9.10
N ALA A 476 17.32 0.20 8.70
CA ALA A 476 18.28 -0.89 8.51
C ALA A 476 18.60 -1.23 7.03
N GLY A 477 18.28 -0.32 6.11
CA GLY A 477 18.49 -0.42 4.66
C GLY A 477 18.79 0.95 4.05
N THR A 478 18.81 1.02 2.72
CA THR A 478 19.18 2.25 2.01
C THR A 478 18.06 3.29 2.01
N ILE A 479 18.48 4.54 1.88
CA ILE A 479 17.63 5.69 1.55
C ILE A 479 17.94 6.08 0.11
N ARG A 480 16.90 6.30 -0.70
CA ARG A 480 16.99 6.83 -2.05
C ARG A 480 16.34 8.20 -2.12
N LEU A 481 17.06 9.20 -2.63
CA LEU A 481 16.63 10.60 -2.65
C LEU A 481 16.54 11.12 -4.09
N GLY A 482 15.44 11.79 -4.43
CA GLY A 482 15.20 12.33 -5.78
C GLY A 482 14.66 13.76 -5.78
N ARG A 483 14.98 14.52 -6.83
CA ARG A 483 14.37 15.82 -7.13
C ARG A 483 13.32 15.67 -8.23
N VAL A 484 12.25 16.45 -8.17
CA VAL A 484 11.19 16.45 -9.19
C VAL A 484 10.87 17.87 -9.61
N LEU A 485 11.51 18.31 -10.69
CA LEU A 485 11.39 19.69 -11.22
C LEU A 485 10.52 19.78 -12.49
N ASP A 486 9.86 18.68 -12.87
CA ASP A 486 8.99 18.56 -14.04
C ASP A 486 7.53 18.25 -13.69
N ARG A 487 7.24 18.00 -12.39
CA ARG A 487 5.88 17.83 -11.85
C ARG A 487 5.68 18.73 -10.64
N SER A 488 4.77 19.68 -10.74
CA SER A 488 4.32 20.48 -9.60
C SER A 488 3.06 19.86 -9.02
N THR A 489 2.96 19.75 -7.70
CA THR A 489 1.82 19.14 -7.00
C THR A 489 1.27 20.08 -5.92
N PRO A 490 -0.03 20.00 -5.59
CA PRO A 490 -0.63 20.91 -4.62
C PRO A 490 -0.07 20.75 -3.21
N TYR A 491 -0.13 21.84 -2.44
CA TYR A 491 -0.13 21.84 -0.98
C TYR A 491 -1.34 22.62 -0.48
N HIS A 492 -1.72 22.39 0.76
CA HIS A 492 -2.97 22.84 1.37
C HIS A 492 -2.73 23.89 2.44
N PHE A 493 -3.79 24.53 2.92
CA PHE A 493 -3.78 25.17 4.23
C PHE A 493 -3.92 24.12 5.32
N ALA A 494 -3.19 24.30 6.42
CA ALA A 494 -3.13 23.39 7.57
C ALA A 494 -4.50 22.81 7.95
N HIS A 495 -4.54 21.49 8.05
CA HIS A 495 -5.71 20.70 8.46
C HIS A 495 -6.97 20.86 7.60
N THR A 496 -6.80 21.29 6.35
CA THR A 496 -7.89 21.43 5.38
C THR A 496 -7.54 20.79 4.04
N THR A 497 -8.55 20.59 3.20
CA THR A 497 -8.34 20.23 1.79
C THR A 497 -8.15 21.47 0.91
N ALA A 498 -8.31 22.68 1.44
CA ALA A 498 -8.22 23.90 0.65
C ALA A 498 -6.79 24.11 0.14
N PRO A 499 -6.57 24.23 -1.18
CA PRO A 499 -5.24 24.38 -1.73
C PRO A 499 -4.68 25.77 -1.40
N ALA A 500 -3.45 25.81 -0.91
CA ALA A 500 -2.69 27.04 -0.70
C ALA A 500 -1.79 27.38 -1.91
N GLY A 501 -1.33 26.37 -2.64
CA GLY A 501 -0.56 26.52 -3.86
C GLY A 501 -0.13 25.19 -4.46
N SER A 502 0.89 25.21 -5.31
CA SER A 502 1.58 24.01 -5.79
C SER A 502 3.08 24.27 -5.91
N ALA A 503 3.90 23.23 -5.74
CA ALA A 503 5.36 23.34 -5.77
C ALA A 503 6.00 22.14 -6.46
N PHE A 504 7.25 22.30 -6.88
CA PHE A 504 8.13 21.20 -7.28
C PHE A 504 8.79 20.60 -6.04
N VAL A 505 9.40 19.41 -6.18
CA VAL A 505 10.28 18.85 -5.15
C VAL A 505 11.70 19.29 -5.44
N TYR A 506 12.24 20.16 -4.58
CA TYR A 506 13.57 20.71 -4.73
C TYR A 506 14.65 19.79 -4.15
N GLY A 507 14.28 18.91 -3.21
CA GLY A 507 15.12 17.87 -2.61
C GLY A 507 15.84 18.35 -1.36
N GLY A 508 15.22 18.12 -0.20
CA GLY A 508 15.72 18.47 1.13
C GLY A 508 14.59 19.00 2.00
N ASP A 509 14.88 19.97 2.88
CA ASP A 509 13.91 20.48 3.86
C ASP A 509 13.36 19.36 4.76
N ASP A 510 14.24 18.46 5.17
CA ASP A 510 13.90 17.32 6.01
C ASP A 510 14.55 17.43 7.39
N ARG A 511 13.94 16.79 8.39
CA ARG A 511 14.47 16.67 9.75
C ARG A 511 14.78 15.22 10.09
N PHE A 512 15.94 14.94 10.65
CA PHE A 512 16.33 13.63 11.18
C PHE A 512 16.87 13.78 12.59
N VAL A 513 16.12 13.26 13.57
CA VAL A 513 16.46 13.38 14.99
C VAL A 513 16.31 12.03 15.70
N ASN A 514 17.32 11.64 16.47
CA ASN A 514 17.32 10.43 17.30
C ASN A 514 17.13 9.10 16.55
N ASN A 515 17.41 9.03 15.24
CA ASN A 515 17.27 7.77 14.49
C ASN A 515 18.48 6.85 14.69
N VAL A 516 18.29 5.55 14.48
CA VAL A 516 19.37 4.55 14.38
C VAL A 516 19.41 4.03 12.95
N PHE A 517 20.52 4.27 12.27
CA PHE A 517 20.80 3.79 10.92
C PHE A 517 21.75 2.59 11.00
N VAL A 518 21.37 1.49 10.36
CA VAL A 518 22.15 0.25 10.32
C VAL A 518 22.42 -0.12 8.88
N LYS A 519 23.69 -0.21 8.49
CA LYS A 519 24.08 -0.97 7.30
C LYS A 519 24.23 -2.43 7.71
N VAL A 520 23.26 -3.27 7.34
CA VAL A 520 23.21 -4.68 7.78
C VAL A 520 24.38 -5.46 7.18
N ALA A 521 25.00 -6.34 7.98
CA ALA A 521 26.11 -7.16 7.55
C ALA A 521 25.74 -7.99 6.31
N GLY A 522 26.65 -8.04 5.32
CA GLY A 522 26.42 -8.74 4.06
C GLY A 522 25.70 -7.92 2.98
N THR A 523 25.25 -6.69 3.29
CA THR A 523 24.80 -5.74 2.27
C THR A 523 25.99 -5.16 1.49
N ALA A 524 25.76 -4.81 0.22
CA ALA A 524 26.79 -4.20 -0.63
C ALA A 524 27.25 -2.85 -0.06
N ASP A 525 28.49 -2.47 -0.37
CA ASP A 525 29.00 -1.13 -0.04
C ASP A 525 28.31 -0.06 -0.88
N ASP A 526 28.11 1.11 -0.28
CA ASP A 526 27.58 2.27 -0.98
C ASP A 526 28.62 2.80 -1.97
N GLU A 527 28.22 3.02 -3.21
CA GLU A 527 29.07 3.67 -4.20
C GLU A 527 29.28 5.15 -3.84
N ASP A 528 30.53 5.61 -3.95
CA ASP A 528 30.86 7.00 -3.67
C ASP A 528 30.51 7.95 -4.84
N GLU A 529 30.62 7.47 -6.08
CA GLU A 529 30.24 8.19 -7.29
C GLU A 529 28.95 7.60 -7.87
N GLN A 530 27.89 8.40 -7.96
CA GLN A 530 26.60 7.95 -8.49
C GLN A 530 26.12 8.91 -9.59
N THR A 531 25.58 8.33 -10.67
CA THR A 531 25.05 9.08 -11.84
C THR A 531 23.57 8.84 -12.08
N GLY A 532 22.94 8.03 -11.21
CA GLY A 532 21.50 7.75 -11.27
C GLY A 532 20.64 8.97 -10.98
N TRP A 533 19.38 8.90 -11.38
CA TRP A 533 18.40 9.94 -11.06
C TRP A 533 18.13 10.03 -9.54
N LEU A 534 18.23 8.91 -8.83
CA LEU A 534 18.19 8.85 -7.37
C LEU A 534 19.61 8.72 -6.81
N ALA A 535 19.90 9.43 -5.73
CA ALA A 535 21.06 9.16 -4.89
C ALA A 535 20.69 8.13 -3.84
N GLU A 536 21.50 7.09 -3.65
CA GLU A 536 21.23 5.98 -2.74
C GLU A 536 22.36 5.80 -1.71
N GLY A 537 22.02 5.50 -0.46
CA GLY A 537 23.02 5.09 0.52
C GLY A 537 22.44 4.70 1.88
N HIS A 538 23.27 4.06 2.70
CA HIS A 538 22.96 3.74 4.09
C HIS A 538 23.23 4.96 4.98
N GLY A 539 22.15 5.53 5.52
CA GLY A 539 22.20 6.74 6.35
C GLY A 539 22.02 8.03 5.55
N LEU A 540 22.31 9.16 6.18
CA LEU A 540 22.01 10.49 5.63
C LEU A 540 23.03 10.99 4.62
N ARG A 541 24.08 10.22 4.35
CA ARG A 541 24.99 10.48 3.23
C ARG A 541 24.27 10.58 1.88
N ALA A 542 23.12 9.94 1.69
CA ALA A 542 22.30 10.08 0.48
C ALA A 542 21.98 11.56 0.14
N TYR A 543 21.84 12.41 1.16
CA TYR A 543 21.69 13.86 0.97
C TYR A 543 22.99 14.50 0.47
N ASN A 544 24.15 14.16 1.02
CA ASN A 544 25.42 14.71 0.52
C ASN A 544 25.66 14.33 -0.95
N LEU A 545 25.45 13.06 -1.30
CA LEU A 545 25.51 12.58 -2.68
C LEU A 545 24.60 13.35 -3.64
N GLN A 546 23.32 13.54 -3.26
CA GLN A 546 22.37 14.28 -4.07
C GLN A 546 22.75 15.75 -4.24
N ALA A 547 23.27 16.40 -3.19
CA ALA A 547 23.72 17.78 -3.29
C ALA A 547 24.91 17.89 -4.26
N ALA A 548 25.93 17.06 -4.09
CA ALA A 548 27.12 17.06 -4.95
C ALA A 548 26.78 16.78 -6.42
N HIS A 549 25.87 15.85 -6.68
CA HIS A 549 25.51 15.42 -8.03
C HIS A 549 24.48 16.35 -8.71
N ALA A 550 23.44 16.76 -7.99
CA ALA A 550 22.23 17.34 -8.59
C ALA A 550 22.03 18.84 -8.27
N ILE A 551 22.85 19.44 -7.41
CA ILE A 551 22.70 20.83 -6.96
C ILE A 551 23.99 21.60 -7.26
N ARG A 552 23.89 22.59 -8.15
CA ARG A 552 25.08 23.27 -8.72
C ARG A 552 25.41 24.61 -8.09
N LEU A 553 24.53 25.16 -7.26
CA LEU A 553 24.67 26.50 -6.71
C LEU A 553 24.56 26.47 -5.19
N GLY A 554 25.65 26.78 -4.51
CA GLY A 554 25.67 26.92 -3.04
C GLY A 554 25.81 25.61 -2.25
N ALA A 555 25.79 24.44 -2.91
CA ALA A 555 26.26 23.20 -2.29
C ALA A 555 27.78 23.24 -2.15
N GLY A 556 28.32 22.67 -1.06
CA GLY A 556 29.77 22.50 -0.92
C GLY A 556 30.31 21.39 -1.82
N ASP A 557 31.64 21.31 -1.96
CA ASP A 557 32.32 20.39 -2.87
C ASP A 557 32.05 18.91 -2.53
N GLU A 558 31.75 18.61 -1.25
CA GLU A 558 31.41 17.26 -0.77
C GLU A 558 29.88 17.08 -0.61
N GLY A 559 29.09 18.05 -1.09
CA GLY A 559 27.64 18.04 -0.97
C GLY A 559 27.14 18.56 0.39
N GLU A 560 27.90 19.45 1.03
CA GLU A 560 27.44 20.20 2.19
C GLU A 560 26.22 21.06 1.83
N ARG A 561 25.30 21.20 2.79
CA ARG A 561 24.04 21.93 2.65
C ARG A 561 23.73 22.69 3.94
N PRO A 562 22.87 23.72 3.91
CA PRO A 562 22.41 24.39 5.12
C PRO A 562 21.80 23.39 6.12
N ALA A 563 22.05 23.56 7.40
CA ALA A 563 21.43 22.80 8.47
C ALA A 563 20.16 23.48 9.02
N THR A 564 20.01 24.78 8.78
CA THR A 564 18.88 25.58 9.27
C THR A 564 18.27 26.46 8.17
N LEU A 565 17.03 26.90 8.40
CA LEU A 565 16.37 27.85 7.51
C LEU A 565 17.10 29.20 7.45
N ASP A 566 17.76 29.62 8.53
CA ASP A 566 18.51 30.88 8.56
C ASP A 566 19.81 30.78 7.76
N GLU A 567 20.52 29.65 7.83
CA GLU A 567 21.66 29.37 6.93
C GLU A 567 21.21 29.31 5.46
N TYR A 568 20.05 28.72 5.18
CA TYR A 568 19.48 28.73 3.83
C TYR A 568 19.18 30.16 3.36
N LYS A 569 18.59 31.02 4.20
CA LYS A 569 18.31 32.42 3.84
C LYS A 569 19.60 33.19 3.52
N GLN A 570 20.65 32.99 4.32
CA GLN A 570 21.96 33.60 4.06
C GLN A 570 22.57 33.08 2.75
N LEU A 571 22.50 31.77 2.51
CA LEU A 571 22.98 31.17 1.27
C LEU A 571 22.19 31.69 0.07
N ALA A 572 20.87 31.78 0.18
CA ALA A 572 20.00 32.31 -0.86
C ALA A 572 20.29 33.79 -1.14
N GLU A 573 20.51 34.62 -0.12
CA GLU A 573 20.88 36.04 -0.30
C GLU A 573 22.16 36.19 -1.14
N VAL A 574 23.15 35.32 -0.91
CA VAL A 574 24.42 35.31 -1.65
C VAL A 574 24.26 34.72 -3.05
N CYS A 575 23.59 33.56 -3.17
CA CYS A 575 23.50 32.80 -4.42
C CYS A 575 22.48 33.37 -5.40
N VAL A 576 21.34 33.86 -4.91
CA VAL A 576 20.24 34.37 -5.73
C VAL A 576 20.48 35.82 -6.13
N GLY A 577 20.94 36.66 -5.19
CA GLY A 577 21.15 38.08 -5.43
C GLY A 577 19.87 38.79 -5.89
N VAL A 578 19.81 39.18 -7.16
CA VAL A 578 18.63 39.85 -7.78
C VAL A 578 17.75 38.91 -8.62
N GLY A 579 18.07 37.60 -8.66
CA GLY A 579 17.28 36.58 -9.35
C GLY A 579 16.04 36.12 -8.57
N ASP A 580 15.30 35.17 -9.14
CA ASP A 580 14.08 34.59 -8.56
C ASP A 580 14.09 33.05 -8.69
N GLU A 581 12.92 32.42 -8.92
CA GLU A 581 12.71 30.97 -8.96
C GLU A 581 13.67 30.22 -9.88
N GLU A 582 14.11 30.83 -10.99
CA GLU A 582 15.10 30.22 -11.89
C GLU A 582 16.43 29.91 -11.20
N VAL A 583 16.75 30.65 -10.14
CA VAL A 583 17.94 30.50 -9.29
C VAL A 583 17.60 29.79 -7.98
N PHE A 584 16.51 30.17 -7.29
CA PHE A 584 16.10 29.55 -6.01
C PHE A 584 15.99 28.04 -6.11
N ARG A 585 15.45 27.52 -7.23
CA ARG A 585 15.34 26.08 -7.48
C ARG A 585 16.67 25.33 -7.50
N ASN A 586 17.81 26.02 -7.57
CA ASN A 586 19.15 25.43 -7.61
C ASN A 586 19.95 25.64 -6.33
N VAL A 587 19.37 26.29 -5.32
CA VAL A 587 19.98 26.42 -3.98
C VAL A 587 19.56 25.20 -3.14
N PRO A 588 20.50 24.50 -2.47
CA PRO A 588 20.16 23.33 -1.67
C PRO A 588 19.25 23.70 -0.51
N GLN A 589 18.15 22.97 -0.35
CA GLN A 589 17.26 23.13 0.80
C GLN A 589 17.96 22.68 2.09
N PRO A 590 17.60 23.27 3.25
CA PRO A 590 18.21 22.90 4.52
C PRO A 590 17.88 21.46 4.91
N VAL A 591 18.75 20.77 5.64
CA VAL A 591 18.42 19.49 6.29
C VAL A 591 18.85 19.57 7.74
N LEU A 592 17.88 19.49 8.65
CA LEU A 592 18.14 19.49 10.08
C LEU A 592 18.48 18.05 10.48
N SER A 593 19.74 17.78 10.77
CA SER A 593 20.17 16.50 11.33
C SER A 593 20.88 16.69 12.65
N ARG A 594 20.47 15.93 13.67
CA ARG A 594 21.19 15.84 14.95
C ARG A 594 20.88 14.57 15.70
N ASP A 595 21.81 14.19 16.55
CA ASP A 595 21.65 13.12 17.52
C ASP A 595 21.23 11.79 16.88
N ASN A 596 21.64 11.49 15.65
CA ASN A 596 21.42 10.17 15.05
C ASN A 596 22.60 9.24 15.33
N THR A 597 22.35 7.95 15.20
CA THR A 597 23.36 6.90 15.41
C THR A 597 23.52 6.10 14.13
N TYR A 598 24.77 5.89 13.72
CA TYR A 598 25.17 5.23 12.48
C TYR A 598 26.03 4.02 12.81
N VAL A 599 25.57 2.83 12.43
CA VAL A 599 26.30 1.59 12.70
C VAL A 599 26.42 0.73 11.44
N GLY A 600 27.36 -0.21 11.44
CA GLY A 600 27.52 -1.14 10.30
C GLY A 600 28.20 -0.54 9.07
N GLY A 601 28.71 0.69 9.18
CA GLY A 601 29.21 1.48 8.05
C GLY A 601 28.17 2.40 7.39
N ALA A 602 26.97 2.54 7.98
CA ALA A 602 26.08 3.64 7.64
C ALA A 602 26.77 4.99 7.92
N ARG A 603 26.45 6.04 7.14
CA ARG A 603 27.13 7.34 7.22
C ARG A 603 26.15 8.48 7.42
N GLY A 604 26.53 9.42 8.29
CA GLY A 604 25.72 10.60 8.63
C GLY A 604 25.81 11.74 7.62
N LEU A 605 25.01 12.78 7.87
CA LEU A 605 25.06 14.02 7.09
C LEU A 605 26.34 14.79 7.45
N LEU A 606 27.03 15.35 6.46
CA LEU A 606 28.16 16.26 6.72
C LEU A 606 27.72 17.42 7.62
N GLY A 607 28.45 17.63 8.72
CA GLY A 607 28.17 18.70 9.69
C GLY A 607 27.13 18.35 10.77
N GLU A 608 26.63 17.11 10.83
CA GLU A 608 25.67 16.70 11.86
C GLU A 608 26.23 16.84 13.28
N THR A 609 25.41 17.39 14.18
CA THR A 609 25.75 17.55 15.60
C THR A 609 25.25 16.38 16.43
N GLY A 610 26.06 15.90 17.39
CA GLY A 610 25.66 14.82 18.29
C GLY A 610 25.58 13.43 17.65
N ALA A 611 26.05 13.26 16.41
CA ALA A 611 26.11 11.95 15.75
C ALA A 611 26.98 10.95 16.54
N VAL A 612 26.53 9.70 16.61
CA VAL A 612 27.32 8.58 17.12
C VAL A 612 27.58 7.64 15.95
N THR A 613 28.84 7.27 15.71
CA THR A 613 29.21 6.31 14.67
C THR A 613 29.94 5.12 15.29
N VAL A 614 29.51 3.91 14.98
CA VAL A 614 30.12 2.67 15.46
C VAL A 614 30.39 1.74 14.27
N ASP A 615 31.67 1.50 14.00
CA ASP A 615 32.09 0.53 12.99
C ASP A 615 31.89 -0.92 13.50
N GLY A 616 31.88 -1.88 12.57
CA GLY A 616 31.71 -3.29 12.88
C GLY A 616 30.53 -3.92 12.14
N ALA A 617 30.36 -5.24 12.26
CA ALA A 617 29.23 -5.93 11.66
C ALA A 617 28.00 -5.85 12.59
N PHE A 618 26.85 -5.50 12.03
CA PHE A 618 25.56 -5.46 12.74
C PHE A 618 24.52 -6.28 11.97
N THR A 619 23.65 -6.99 12.68
CA THR A 619 22.49 -7.68 12.11
C THR A 619 21.21 -7.18 12.74
N VAL A 620 20.15 -7.13 11.94
CA VAL A 620 18.79 -6.80 12.37
C VAL A 620 17.90 -7.97 12.00
N GLU A 621 17.27 -8.58 12.99
CA GLU A 621 16.41 -9.75 12.82
C GLU A 621 15.01 -9.43 13.32
N LEU A 622 14.02 -9.72 12.48
CA LEU A 622 12.63 -9.72 12.85
C LEU A 622 12.07 -11.14 12.72
N THR A 623 11.35 -11.57 13.74
CA THR A 623 10.63 -12.84 13.75
C THR A 623 9.18 -12.59 14.12
N GLN A 624 8.29 -13.45 13.64
CA GLN A 624 6.88 -13.41 13.98
C GLN A 624 6.50 -14.68 14.72
N ASP A 625 5.76 -14.54 15.81
CA ASP A 625 5.20 -15.67 16.54
C ASP A 625 3.99 -16.24 15.78
N ASP A 626 3.94 -17.55 15.58
CA ASP A 626 2.87 -18.19 14.81
C ASP A 626 1.53 -18.23 15.57
N ALA A 627 1.55 -18.19 16.90
CA ALA A 627 0.36 -18.35 17.73
C ALA A 627 -0.38 -17.02 17.95
N ASP A 628 0.35 -15.95 18.23
CA ASP A 628 -0.25 -14.63 18.50
C ASP A 628 0.09 -13.55 17.45
N ARG A 629 0.85 -13.91 16.40
CA ARG A 629 1.25 -13.02 15.29
C ARG A 629 2.14 -11.85 15.72
N SER A 630 2.58 -11.78 16.98
CA SER A 630 3.43 -10.71 17.48
C SER A 630 4.78 -10.69 16.77
N VAL A 631 5.36 -9.49 16.59
CA VAL A 631 6.65 -9.31 15.91
C VAL A 631 7.72 -8.92 16.93
N MET A 632 8.84 -9.62 16.86
CA MET A 632 9.99 -9.46 17.75
C MET A 632 11.18 -8.92 16.99
N LEU A 633 11.86 -7.92 17.56
CA LEU A 633 13.08 -7.32 17.03
C LEU A 633 14.30 -7.74 17.86
N THR A 634 15.38 -8.13 17.19
CA THR A 634 16.71 -8.28 17.78
C THR A 634 17.75 -7.55 16.92
N ILE A 635 18.60 -6.73 17.54
CA ILE A 635 19.79 -6.16 16.89
C ILE A 635 21.03 -6.75 17.55
N SER A 636 21.92 -7.33 16.76
CA SER A 636 23.14 -7.97 17.26
C SER A 636 24.38 -7.37 16.59
N SER A 637 25.52 -7.44 17.27
CA SER A 637 26.82 -7.04 16.74
C SER A 637 27.93 -7.94 17.29
N GLU A 638 29.01 -8.07 16.53
CA GLU A 638 30.26 -8.70 17.00
C GLU A 638 31.12 -7.74 17.83
N VAL A 639 30.83 -6.43 17.76
CA VAL A 639 31.54 -5.40 18.52
C VAL A 639 30.77 -5.10 19.79
N ASP A 640 31.50 -4.99 20.90
CA ASP A 640 30.93 -4.57 22.18
C ASP A 640 30.72 -3.04 22.14
N CYS A 641 29.46 -2.61 22.07
CA CYS A 641 29.10 -1.21 22.26
C CYS A 641 27.97 -1.09 23.29
N ASP A 642 28.21 -0.28 24.34
CA ASP A 642 27.35 -0.20 25.52
C ASP A 642 25.95 0.36 25.21
N ASP A 643 25.77 1.20 24.19
CA ASP A 643 24.47 1.69 23.71
C ASP A 643 24.49 2.31 22.28
N PHE A 644 23.29 2.61 21.74
CA PHE A 644 23.09 3.37 20.50
C PHE A 644 23.08 4.89 20.72
N GLY A 645 23.66 5.40 21.82
CA GLY A 645 23.51 6.79 22.27
C GLY A 645 22.14 7.09 22.87
N THR A 646 22.07 8.24 23.55
CA THR A 646 20.82 8.77 24.14
C THR A 646 20.38 10.06 23.44
N GLY A 647 19.06 10.30 23.44
CA GLY A 647 18.43 11.45 22.82
C GLY A 647 17.33 12.05 23.70
N ALA A 648 17.11 13.35 23.56
CA ALA A 648 16.02 14.06 24.23
C ALA A 648 14.67 13.79 23.56
N ILE A 649 13.57 13.94 24.32
CA ILE A 649 12.21 13.99 23.76
C ILE A 649 12.13 15.14 22.74
N VAL A 650 11.75 14.82 21.51
CA VAL A 650 11.53 15.78 20.42
C VAL A 650 10.12 16.34 20.49
N ARG A 651 9.95 17.62 20.14
CA ARG A 651 8.67 18.33 20.09
C ARG A 651 8.54 19.09 18.78
N THR A 652 7.33 19.52 18.44
CA THR A 652 7.08 20.45 17.31
C THR A 652 8.04 21.64 17.30
N ALA A 653 8.29 22.24 18.47
CA ALA A 653 9.19 23.39 18.61
C ALA A 653 10.65 23.11 18.21
N ASP A 654 11.07 21.84 18.25
CA ASP A 654 12.43 21.42 17.88
C ASP A 654 12.58 21.18 16.37
N LEU A 655 11.47 21.11 15.63
CA LEU A 655 11.44 20.74 14.21
C LEU A 655 11.32 21.96 13.28
N GLY A 656 10.85 23.12 13.77
CA GLY A 656 10.56 24.27 12.92
C GLY A 656 9.43 23.96 11.91
N GLU A 657 9.50 24.59 10.74
CA GLU A 657 8.45 24.55 9.71
C GLU A 657 9.10 24.29 8.34
N PRO A 658 8.54 23.44 7.46
CA PRO A 658 9.05 23.32 6.10
C PRO A 658 8.87 24.63 5.34
N ARG A 659 9.86 24.98 4.52
CA ARG A 659 10.04 26.26 3.86
C ARG A 659 8.91 26.62 2.90
N ILE A 660 8.44 25.67 2.11
CA ILE A 660 7.46 25.94 1.04
C ILE A 660 6.04 26.12 1.59
N VAL A 661 5.66 25.28 2.54
CA VAL A 661 4.28 25.25 3.08
C VAL A 661 4.12 26.14 4.30
N GLU A 662 5.21 26.48 5.01
CA GLU A 662 5.21 27.36 6.19
C GLU A 662 4.25 26.90 7.30
N GLU A 663 4.18 25.57 7.50
CA GLU A 663 3.29 24.93 8.47
C GLU A 663 4.08 24.11 9.51
N ARG A 664 3.53 23.99 10.71
CA ARG A 664 4.15 23.23 11.79
C ARG A 664 3.84 21.76 11.71
N PHE A 665 4.74 20.95 12.26
CA PHE A 665 4.47 19.54 12.54
C PHE A 665 3.52 19.45 13.73
N GLU A 666 2.22 19.32 13.49
CA GLU A 666 1.17 19.27 14.50
C GLU A 666 0.22 18.09 14.24
N HIS A 667 -0.47 17.66 15.29
CA HIS A 667 -1.58 16.70 15.19
C HIS A 667 -2.72 17.29 14.35
N ALA A 668 -3.60 16.42 13.87
CA ALA A 668 -4.76 16.78 13.04
C ALA A 668 -5.76 17.76 13.70
N ASP A 669 -5.63 18.06 14.99
CA ASP A 669 -6.40 19.05 15.74
C ASP A 669 -5.63 20.36 16.01
N GLY A 670 -4.41 20.49 15.47
CA GLY A 670 -3.49 21.61 15.67
C GLY A 670 -2.69 21.53 16.98
N ALA A 671 -2.79 20.45 17.75
CA ALA A 671 -1.97 20.27 18.94
C ALA A 671 -0.50 19.96 18.55
N PRO A 672 0.50 20.51 19.26
CA PRO A 672 1.89 20.19 18.99
C PRO A 672 2.22 18.73 19.34
N PHE A 673 3.03 18.08 18.51
CA PHE A 673 3.61 16.78 18.79
C PHE A 673 4.56 16.81 19.99
N VAL A 674 4.49 15.75 20.78
CA VAL A 674 5.50 15.36 21.76
C VAL A 674 5.83 13.89 21.52
N PHE A 675 7.05 13.58 21.08
CA PHE A 675 7.48 12.21 20.79
C PHE A 675 8.01 11.54 22.07
N ASP A 676 7.12 11.29 23.03
CA ASP A 676 7.44 10.76 24.37
C ASP A 676 7.03 9.31 24.60
N MET A 677 6.53 8.62 23.57
CA MET A 677 6.28 7.19 23.58
C MET A 677 7.12 6.48 22.51
N ASP A 678 7.48 5.24 22.78
CA ASP A 678 8.23 4.38 21.87
C ASP A 678 7.30 3.40 21.12
N ILE A 679 7.86 2.56 20.25
CA ILE A 679 7.11 1.60 19.43
C ILE A 679 6.30 0.58 20.25
N ALA A 680 6.79 0.20 21.43
CA ALA A 680 6.11 -0.72 22.34
C ALA A 680 5.04 -0.02 23.21
N GLY A 681 4.94 1.31 23.11
CA GLY A 681 4.07 2.13 23.95
C GLY A 681 4.69 2.50 25.30
N ASP A 682 5.99 2.28 25.49
CA ASP A 682 6.69 2.67 26.71
C ASP A 682 7.05 4.16 26.67
N ALA A 683 6.96 4.81 27.84
CA ALA A 683 7.27 6.23 27.97
C ALA A 683 8.79 6.48 27.90
N ARG A 684 9.17 7.55 27.20
CA ARG A 684 10.54 8.06 27.13
C ARG A 684 10.82 8.98 28.33
N ALA A 685 11.98 8.80 28.95
CA ALA A 685 12.52 9.75 29.91
C ALA A 685 13.13 10.98 29.21
N SER A 686 13.55 11.99 29.98
CA SER A 686 14.19 13.21 29.46
C SER A 686 15.40 12.93 28.56
N GLN A 687 16.07 11.80 28.78
CA GLN A 687 17.04 11.18 27.89
C GLN A 687 16.70 9.68 27.82
N SER A 688 16.55 9.14 26.61
CA SER A 688 16.28 7.71 26.37
C SER A 688 17.15 7.21 25.24
N ALA A 689 17.20 5.89 25.02
CA ALA A 689 17.90 5.35 23.86
C ALA A 689 17.35 5.95 22.55
N ARG A 690 18.26 6.22 21.61
CA ARG A 690 17.90 6.60 20.23
C ARG A 690 17.25 5.40 19.52
N GLY A 691 16.53 5.69 18.45
CA GLY A 691 15.75 4.70 17.71
C GLY A 691 14.37 4.43 18.35
N PRO A 692 13.70 3.35 17.92
CA PRO A 692 12.25 3.18 18.11
C PRO A 692 11.87 2.67 19.49
N LEU A 693 12.84 2.27 20.32
CA LEU A 693 12.63 1.76 21.67
C LEU A 693 13.33 2.67 22.69
N ALA A 694 12.64 3.06 23.75
CA ALA A 694 13.19 3.90 24.83
C ALA A 694 14.35 3.21 25.56
N THR A 695 14.40 1.87 25.51
CA THR A 695 15.41 1.02 26.16
C THR A 695 16.17 0.13 25.16
N LEU A 696 16.31 0.56 23.90
CA LEU A 696 17.03 -0.19 22.86
C LEU A 696 18.43 -0.61 23.34
N ARG A 697 18.74 -1.91 23.22
CA ARG A 697 20.03 -2.50 23.61
C ARG A 697 20.40 -3.62 22.65
N LEU A 698 21.70 -3.78 22.39
CA LEU A 698 22.21 -4.91 21.63
C LEU A 698 21.88 -6.25 22.30
N GLY A 699 21.63 -7.27 21.47
CA GLY A 699 21.36 -8.65 21.86
C GLY A 699 20.05 -8.89 22.59
N LYS A 700 19.26 -7.85 22.87
CA LYS A 700 17.97 -7.97 23.55
C LYS A 700 16.84 -8.08 22.52
N THR A 701 16.07 -9.16 22.62
CA THR A 701 14.84 -9.35 21.85
C THR A 701 13.67 -8.62 22.50
N VAL A 702 12.89 -7.86 21.72
CA VAL A 702 11.77 -7.04 22.21
C VAL A 702 10.55 -7.14 21.28
N THR A 703 9.34 -7.22 21.83
CA THR A 703 8.09 -7.19 21.05
C THR A 703 7.85 -5.76 20.58
N ILE A 704 7.72 -5.59 19.26
CA ILE A 704 7.50 -4.28 18.63
C ILE A 704 6.13 -4.16 17.96
N TRP A 705 5.40 -5.28 17.80
CA TRP A 705 4.04 -5.29 17.29
C TRP A 705 3.24 -6.46 17.89
N ARG A 706 1.93 -6.26 18.09
CA ARG A 706 0.96 -7.23 18.61
C ARG A 706 -0.37 -7.10 17.90
#